data_AF-A0A925HJK8-F1
#
_entry.id   AF-A0A925HJK8-F1
#
_cell.length_a   1.000
_cell.length_b   1.000
_cell.length_c   1.000
_cell.angle_alpha   90.00
_cell.angle_beta   90.00
_cell.angle_gamma   90.00
#
_symmetry.space_group_name_H-M   'P 1'
#
loop_
_entity.id
_entity.type
_entity.pdbx_description
1 polymer ?
#
loop_
_entity_poly.entity_id
_entity_poly.type
_entity_poly.pdbx_seq_one_letter_code
_entity_poly.pdbx_strand_id
1 'polypeptide(L)'
;MAAPQIHTNNRTADSNGRMLRTTVSTLVAIAAAAIGLRSPVLAQCPLTLAAPSGYLGDEQTSSVGVGDFNSDGIPDLAVPIVLDHAVSILLGTPNGTFQAPTSYAAGVEPTGVVVADFNDDGLPDLAVARYGGNSVSVLLNNPAPGAGTFQSPVNYPVAGNQNAIAAGDFNGDGAPDLAVTNRNTNNVSILLCNANGTFQPAAHYAAGAAPRATAVGDFNADTALDLAVLNFDSSNVSILFGNPFPAGGTFGPPTNYVVGESPTAIAVGDLNGDDVLDLAVASGISGSVIVLPGSEAPNSGTFQTGISYVAGDLAFSLMIADLNADGMADLVAPAYFSNVVAVLLGNPGGTLGTAITHAAGANPGGGALEDFDLDGRPDLAFTNIAGISVLRNTSYYPAPTITQQPTAHQFVAAGASASLSVVADGHGNEPVTYQWRRSGQPLADGDNISGATSATLTFNPALAGDTASYDVQVGTPACAGGLLTRTSSAAVIAVIDPCAGLQPIITQHPVDQLVATGASAAFTVAAAAPPGTGLLTYQWRRGGIALFDGSNGVSGANTPILTISPVALAANGTAYDCVVSSQCGSATSNPAGLGVFDPCPADFNHSGAVTSADITAFLQAWFAAIANGCP
;
A
#
# COMPACT_ATOMS: atom_id res chain seq x y z
N MET A 1 21.10 -17.94 -17.39
CA MET A 1 21.51 -18.18 -15.99
C MET A 1 20.25 -18.04 -15.16
N ALA A 2 19.65 -19.17 -14.82
CA ALA A 2 18.43 -19.24 -14.02
C ALA A 2 18.73 -18.75 -12.60
N ALA A 3 17.92 -17.83 -12.10
CA ALA A 3 17.89 -17.50 -10.69
C ALA A 3 17.14 -18.63 -9.95
N PRO A 4 17.65 -19.16 -8.83
CA PRO A 4 16.98 -20.22 -8.10
C PRO A 4 15.79 -19.63 -7.32
N GLN A 5 14.62 -20.25 -7.47
CA GLN A 5 13.50 -20.11 -6.54
C GLN A 5 13.89 -20.85 -5.26
N ILE A 6 14.21 -20.11 -4.20
CA ILE A 6 14.55 -20.67 -2.90
C ILE A 6 13.23 -20.98 -2.17
N HIS A 7 12.91 -22.26 -2.02
CA HIS A 7 12.09 -22.74 -0.92
C HIS A 7 12.81 -22.43 0.39
N THR A 8 12.30 -21.50 1.22
CA THR A 8 12.84 -21.30 2.57
C THR A 8 11.99 -22.02 3.61
N ASN A 9 12.22 -23.33 3.75
CA ASN A 9 12.11 -24.00 5.03
C ASN A 9 13.43 -23.79 5.78
N ASN A 10 13.59 -22.67 6.49
CA ASN A 10 14.73 -22.46 7.39
C ASN A 10 14.25 -22.59 8.85
N ARG A 11 14.70 -23.66 9.52
CA ARG A 11 14.43 -23.99 10.92
C ARG A 11 15.60 -23.52 11.79
N THR A 12 15.33 -22.72 12.82
CA THR A 12 16.27 -22.50 13.95
C THR A 12 15.50 -22.49 15.26
N ALA A 13 15.90 -23.34 16.21
CA ALA A 13 15.33 -23.44 17.55
C ALA A 13 15.89 -22.37 18.49
N ASP A 14 15.08 -21.90 19.44
CA ASP A 14 15.56 -21.08 20.55
C ASP A 14 16.30 -21.93 21.61
N SER A 15 16.90 -21.27 22.61
CA SER A 15 17.68 -21.93 23.66
C SER A 15 16.87 -22.85 24.58
N ASN A 16 15.55 -22.96 24.39
CA ASN A 16 14.64 -23.85 25.12
C ASN A 16 13.99 -24.91 24.22
N GLY A 17 14.37 -25.03 22.95
CA GLY A 17 13.89 -26.07 22.03
C GLY A 17 12.47 -25.85 21.50
N ARG A 18 11.93 -24.63 21.54
CA ARG A 18 10.63 -24.31 20.93
C ARG A 18 10.79 -24.00 19.43
N MET A 19 9.94 -24.61 18.62
CA MET A 19 9.79 -24.30 17.19
C MET A 19 8.70 -23.21 17.05
N LEU A 20 9.07 -22.01 16.63
CA LEU A 20 8.13 -20.93 16.33
C LEU A 20 8.00 -20.78 14.82
N ARG A 21 6.77 -20.85 14.28
CA ARG A 21 6.46 -20.40 12.92
C ARG A 21 6.47 -18.87 12.93
N THR A 22 7.47 -18.25 12.32
CA THR A 22 7.49 -16.80 12.09
C THR A 22 7.20 -16.53 10.63
N THR A 23 5.97 -16.16 10.30
CA THR A 23 5.64 -15.56 9.00
C THR A 23 6.23 -14.15 8.95
N VAL A 24 6.77 -13.76 7.79
CA VAL A 24 7.44 -12.46 7.55
C VAL A 24 6.52 -11.26 7.87
N SER A 25 5.21 -11.47 8.04
CA SER A 25 4.22 -10.47 8.46
C SER A 25 4.38 -9.94 9.89
N THR A 26 5.02 -10.69 10.81
CA THR A 26 5.11 -10.26 12.23
C THR A 26 6.14 -9.18 12.52
N LEU A 27 7.15 -8.97 11.65
CA LEU A 27 8.11 -7.87 11.83
C LEU A 27 7.54 -6.50 11.39
N VAL A 28 6.50 -6.47 10.56
CA VAL A 28 5.80 -5.24 10.19
C VAL A 28 4.74 -4.87 11.22
N ALA A 29 4.08 -5.86 11.84
CA ALA A 29 3.05 -5.66 12.85
C ALA A 29 3.60 -5.12 14.20
N ILE A 30 4.80 -5.53 14.62
CA ILE A 30 5.41 -5.02 15.87
C ILE A 30 5.82 -3.55 15.76
N ALA A 31 6.07 -3.04 14.55
CA ALA A 31 6.28 -1.60 14.32
C ALA A 31 4.97 -0.79 14.30
N ALA A 32 3.85 -1.41 13.87
CA ALA A 32 2.53 -0.79 13.85
C ALA A 32 1.89 -0.71 15.25
N ALA A 33 2.16 -1.66 16.15
CA ALA A 33 1.63 -1.63 17.52
C ALA A 33 2.25 -0.53 18.42
N ALA A 34 3.42 0.01 18.06
CA ALA A 34 4.08 1.08 18.82
C ALA A 34 3.63 2.50 18.41
N ILE A 35 2.85 2.62 17.35
CA ILE A 35 2.33 3.88 16.82
C ILE A 35 0.85 3.61 16.55
N GLY A 36 -0.07 3.99 17.44
CA GLY A 36 -1.51 3.64 17.41
C GLY A 36 -2.29 4.05 16.13
N LEU A 37 -1.86 3.55 14.99
CA LEU A 37 -2.50 3.58 13.70
C LEU A 37 -3.35 2.31 13.66
N ARG A 38 -4.64 2.47 13.92
CA ARG A 38 -5.62 1.52 13.38
C ARG A 38 -5.35 1.43 11.88
N SER A 39 -5.23 0.22 11.33
CA SER A 39 -5.20 0.03 9.89
C SER A 39 -6.28 0.90 9.27
N PRO A 40 -5.96 1.72 8.24
CA PRO A 40 -6.99 2.50 7.58
C PRO A 40 -8.05 1.50 7.11
N VAL A 41 -9.31 1.77 7.42
CA VAL A 41 -10.46 1.05 6.85
C VAL A 41 -10.21 1.01 5.34
N LEU A 42 -9.93 -0.18 4.80
CA LEU A 42 -9.70 -0.32 3.38
C LEU A 42 -11.01 0.07 2.69
N ALA A 43 -10.88 0.84 1.61
CA ALA A 43 -11.97 1.23 0.74
C ALA A 43 -12.81 -0.01 0.36
N GLN A 44 -14.14 0.03 0.53
CA GLN A 44 -15.03 -1.09 0.23
C GLN A 44 -15.18 -1.31 -1.28
N CYS A 45 -14.49 -2.28 -1.88
CA CYS A 45 -14.65 -2.54 -3.32
C CYS A 45 -16.14 -2.85 -3.60
N PRO A 46 -16.81 -2.21 -4.57
CA PRO A 46 -18.18 -2.58 -4.89
C PRO A 46 -18.20 -4.03 -5.37
N LEU A 47 -18.84 -4.91 -4.60
CA LEU A 47 -18.93 -6.33 -4.93
C LEU A 47 -19.63 -6.50 -6.28
N THR A 48 -18.90 -7.02 -7.26
CA THR A 48 -19.42 -7.29 -8.60
C THR A 48 -19.13 -8.74 -8.99
N LEU A 49 -20.18 -9.57 -8.94
CA LEU A 49 -20.12 -10.94 -9.42
C LEU A 49 -20.64 -11.03 -10.86
N ALA A 50 -19.85 -11.64 -11.74
CA ALA A 50 -20.26 -11.91 -13.12
C ALA A 50 -21.40 -12.95 -13.17
N ALA A 51 -22.15 -12.98 -14.27
CA ALA A 51 -23.22 -13.96 -14.46
C ALA A 51 -22.69 -15.40 -14.37
N PRO A 52 -23.50 -16.35 -13.85
CA PRO A 52 -23.07 -17.74 -13.68
C PRO A 52 -22.68 -18.38 -15.01
N SER A 53 -21.51 -19.01 -15.02
CA SER A 53 -21.13 -19.97 -16.07
C SER A 53 -21.55 -21.37 -15.62
N GLY A 54 -22.37 -22.06 -16.41
CA GLY A 54 -22.89 -23.39 -16.10
C GLY A 54 -21.99 -24.51 -16.65
N TYR A 55 -21.66 -25.48 -15.82
CA TYR A 55 -20.93 -26.70 -16.18
C TYR A 55 -21.78 -27.92 -15.91
N LEU A 56 -21.82 -28.85 -16.88
CA LEU A 56 -22.64 -30.05 -16.81
C LEU A 56 -22.23 -30.89 -15.59
N GLY A 57 -23.20 -31.13 -14.72
CA GLY A 57 -23.18 -32.10 -13.64
C GLY A 57 -24.63 -32.47 -13.40
N ASP A 58 -24.95 -33.73 -13.27
CA ASP A 58 -26.29 -34.16 -12.92
C ASP A 58 -26.46 -34.08 -11.40
N GLU A 59 -27.40 -33.22 -11.00
CA GLU A 59 -28.06 -33.24 -9.70
C GLU A 59 -27.33 -32.70 -8.45
N GLN A 60 -28.18 -32.35 -7.47
CA GLN A 60 -27.84 -31.55 -6.30
C GLN A 60 -26.98 -32.30 -5.31
N THR A 61 -25.86 -31.70 -4.93
CA THR A 61 -25.03 -32.20 -3.84
C THR A 61 -24.77 -31.10 -2.82
N SER A 62 -24.56 -31.50 -1.58
CA SER A 62 -24.35 -30.58 -0.46
C SER A 62 -22.93 -30.05 -0.37
N SER A 63 -22.02 -30.39 -1.29
CA SER A 63 -20.58 -30.13 -1.15
C SER A 63 -19.88 -29.98 -2.49
N VAL A 64 -18.90 -29.09 -2.54
CA VAL A 64 -17.92 -28.93 -3.62
C VAL A 64 -16.55 -28.93 -2.96
N GLY A 65 -15.66 -29.82 -3.40
CA GLY A 65 -14.25 -29.82 -3.02
C GLY A 65 -13.43 -29.03 -4.03
N VAL A 66 -12.39 -28.34 -3.56
CA VAL A 66 -11.46 -27.57 -4.39
C VAL A 66 -10.04 -28.06 -4.14
N GLY A 67 -9.24 -28.18 -5.20
CA GLY A 67 -7.83 -28.54 -5.12
C GLY A 67 -7.19 -28.52 -6.50
N ASP A 68 -5.86 -28.53 -6.57
CA ASP A 68 -5.13 -28.69 -7.83
C ASP A 68 -4.83 -30.19 -8.04
N PHE A 69 -5.74 -30.89 -8.74
CA PHE A 69 -5.66 -32.35 -8.87
C PHE A 69 -4.66 -32.79 -9.93
N ASN A 70 -4.23 -31.90 -10.83
CA ASN A 70 -3.32 -32.22 -11.93
C ASN A 70 -1.92 -31.56 -11.80
N SER A 71 -1.71 -30.74 -10.75
CA SER A 71 -0.50 -29.98 -10.45
C SER A 71 -0.14 -28.90 -11.47
N ASP A 72 -1.13 -28.25 -12.08
CA ASP A 72 -0.92 -27.16 -13.03
C ASP A 72 -0.98 -25.74 -12.40
N GLY A 73 -1.28 -25.66 -11.11
CA GLY A 73 -1.39 -24.43 -10.33
C GLY A 73 -2.73 -23.70 -10.50
N ILE A 74 -3.72 -24.35 -11.12
CA ILE A 74 -5.07 -23.81 -11.31
C ILE A 74 -6.03 -24.61 -10.44
N PRO A 75 -6.95 -23.96 -9.71
CA PRO A 75 -7.92 -24.69 -8.91
C PRO A 75 -8.90 -25.51 -9.76
N ASP A 76 -9.05 -26.78 -9.39
CA ASP A 76 -10.02 -27.73 -9.93
C ASP A 76 -11.17 -27.97 -8.96
N LEU A 77 -12.25 -28.58 -9.44
CA LEU A 77 -13.42 -28.94 -8.61
C LEU A 77 -13.62 -30.45 -8.53
N ALA A 78 -13.94 -30.93 -7.33
CA ALA A 78 -14.47 -32.26 -7.08
C ALA A 78 -15.92 -32.16 -6.60
N VAL A 79 -16.85 -32.74 -7.35
CA VAL A 79 -18.29 -32.64 -7.07
C VAL A 79 -18.88 -34.03 -6.96
N PRO A 80 -19.40 -34.43 -5.78
CA PRO A 80 -20.18 -35.65 -5.65
C PRO A 80 -21.34 -35.66 -6.65
N ILE A 81 -21.76 -36.83 -7.10
CA ILE A 81 -22.94 -37.02 -7.95
C ILE A 81 -23.77 -38.15 -7.36
N VAL A 82 -24.92 -37.78 -6.80
CA VAL A 82 -25.71 -38.67 -5.93
C VAL A 82 -26.21 -39.90 -6.69
N LEU A 83 -26.86 -39.70 -7.84
CA LEU A 83 -27.50 -40.77 -8.62
C LEU A 83 -26.50 -41.66 -9.36
N ASP A 84 -25.40 -41.10 -9.86
CA ASP A 84 -24.35 -41.87 -10.53
C ASP A 84 -23.39 -42.57 -9.56
N HIS A 85 -23.56 -42.35 -8.25
CA HIS A 85 -22.74 -42.97 -7.20
C HIS A 85 -21.24 -42.67 -7.39
N ALA A 86 -20.94 -41.44 -7.81
CA ALA A 86 -19.64 -41.01 -8.30
C ALA A 86 -19.21 -39.66 -7.71
N VAL A 87 -17.95 -39.31 -7.92
CA VAL A 87 -17.43 -37.95 -7.78
C VAL A 87 -16.87 -37.52 -9.13
N SER A 88 -17.31 -36.36 -9.63
CA SER A 88 -16.82 -35.77 -10.86
C SER A 88 -15.74 -34.75 -10.60
N ILE A 89 -14.68 -34.84 -11.39
CA ILE A 89 -13.54 -33.94 -11.38
C ILE A 89 -13.64 -33.02 -12.59
N LEU A 90 -13.64 -31.73 -12.35
CA LEU A 90 -13.65 -30.69 -13.36
C LEU A 90 -12.32 -29.95 -13.26
N LEU A 91 -11.45 -30.15 -14.26
CA LEU A 91 -10.16 -29.48 -14.30
C LEU A 91 -10.34 -28.02 -14.70
N GLY A 92 -9.74 -27.11 -13.95
CA GLY A 92 -9.73 -25.68 -14.19
C GLY A 92 -8.95 -25.30 -15.45
N THR A 93 -9.08 -24.04 -15.83
CA THR A 93 -8.31 -23.42 -16.89
C THR A 93 -7.99 -21.96 -16.51
N PRO A 94 -6.94 -21.34 -17.05
CA PRO A 94 -6.45 -20.04 -16.58
C PRO A 94 -7.39 -18.84 -16.74
N ASN A 95 -8.60 -19.04 -17.26
CA ASN A 95 -9.61 -18.00 -17.47
C ASN A 95 -10.85 -18.20 -16.58
N GLY A 96 -10.76 -19.05 -15.54
CA GLY A 96 -11.86 -19.36 -14.64
C GLY A 96 -12.93 -20.26 -15.24
N THR A 97 -12.58 -21.03 -16.28
CA THR A 97 -13.48 -22.03 -16.86
C THR A 97 -13.04 -23.46 -16.59
N PHE A 98 -13.96 -24.42 -16.72
CA PHE A 98 -13.70 -25.82 -16.44
C PHE A 98 -13.82 -26.69 -17.67
N GLN A 99 -12.96 -27.71 -17.75
CA GLN A 99 -13.03 -28.77 -18.75
C GLN A 99 -14.25 -29.68 -18.52
N ALA A 100 -14.52 -30.57 -19.47
CA ALA A 100 -15.58 -31.56 -19.31
C ALA A 100 -15.29 -32.47 -18.09
N PRO A 101 -16.31 -32.79 -17.27
CA PRO A 101 -16.14 -33.57 -16.06
C PRO A 101 -15.67 -35.00 -16.36
N THR A 102 -14.81 -35.53 -15.50
CA THR A 102 -14.45 -36.96 -15.46
C THR A 102 -14.89 -37.56 -14.14
N SER A 103 -15.70 -38.62 -14.19
CA SER A 103 -16.32 -39.22 -13.00
C SER A 103 -15.59 -40.47 -12.52
N TYR A 104 -15.43 -40.59 -11.20
CA TYR A 104 -14.86 -41.74 -10.52
C TYR A 104 -15.88 -42.34 -9.55
N ALA A 105 -15.95 -43.66 -9.47
CA ALA A 105 -16.87 -44.33 -8.55
C ALA A 105 -16.54 -43.93 -7.10
N ALA A 106 -17.53 -43.43 -6.37
CA ALA A 106 -17.40 -43.02 -4.97
C ALA A 106 -18.33 -43.82 -4.04
N GLY A 107 -19.22 -44.63 -4.63
CA GLY A 107 -20.15 -45.49 -3.92
C GLY A 107 -21.53 -44.86 -3.73
N VAL A 108 -22.43 -45.57 -3.06
CA VAL A 108 -23.87 -45.22 -3.01
C VAL A 108 -24.11 -43.88 -2.30
N GLU A 109 -24.83 -43.00 -2.99
CA GLU A 109 -25.32 -41.69 -2.51
C GLU A 109 -24.23 -40.85 -1.83
N PRO A 110 -23.21 -40.39 -2.59
CA PRO A 110 -22.16 -39.54 -2.04
C PRO A 110 -22.72 -38.16 -1.67
N THR A 111 -22.51 -37.73 -0.43
CA THR A 111 -23.13 -36.51 0.13
C THR A 111 -22.15 -35.38 0.42
N GLY A 112 -20.89 -35.72 0.69
CA GLY A 112 -19.85 -34.75 1.00
C GLY A 112 -18.49 -35.24 0.51
N VAL A 113 -17.65 -34.30 0.08
CA VAL A 113 -16.26 -34.56 -0.30
C VAL A 113 -15.34 -33.62 0.46
N VAL A 114 -14.20 -34.12 0.90
CA VAL A 114 -13.08 -33.32 1.40
C VAL A 114 -11.83 -33.67 0.60
N VAL A 115 -10.98 -32.66 0.45
CA VAL A 115 -9.74 -32.72 -0.32
C VAL A 115 -8.58 -32.54 0.67
N ALA A 116 -7.64 -33.49 0.69
CA ALA A 116 -6.40 -33.40 1.47
C ALA A 116 -5.39 -34.41 0.97
N ASP A 117 -4.10 -34.24 1.28
CA ASP A 117 -3.06 -35.23 0.99
C ASP A 117 -3.05 -36.31 2.09
N PHE A 118 -3.67 -37.47 1.84
CA PHE A 118 -3.80 -38.53 2.84
C PHE A 118 -2.62 -39.50 2.86
N ASN A 119 -1.69 -39.39 1.89
CA ASN A 119 -0.56 -40.31 1.73
C ASN A 119 0.82 -39.62 1.76
N ASP A 120 0.86 -38.32 2.02
CA ASP A 120 2.06 -37.46 2.09
C ASP A 120 2.89 -37.47 0.80
N ASP A 121 2.22 -37.57 -0.36
CA ASP A 121 2.87 -37.55 -1.68
C ASP A 121 2.85 -36.17 -2.37
N GLY A 122 2.20 -35.18 -1.75
CA GLY A 122 2.07 -33.81 -2.22
C GLY A 122 0.93 -33.58 -3.21
N LEU A 123 0.09 -34.59 -3.48
CA LEU A 123 -1.07 -34.46 -4.35
C LEU A 123 -2.38 -34.46 -3.55
N PRO A 124 -3.38 -33.66 -3.93
CA PRO A 124 -4.67 -33.68 -3.25
C PRO A 124 -5.44 -34.97 -3.55
N ASP A 125 -5.75 -35.74 -2.50
CA ASP A 125 -6.63 -36.90 -2.52
C ASP A 125 -8.08 -36.53 -2.14
N LEU A 126 -9.01 -37.49 -2.27
CA LEU A 126 -10.42 -37.29 -1.93
C LEU A 126 -10.89 -38.27 -0.86
N ALA A 127 -11.66 -37.77 0.11
CA ALA A 127 -12.49 -38.61 0.97
C ALA A 127 -13.97 -38.24 0.81
N VAL A 128 -14.82 -39.24 0.56
CA VAL A 128 -16.23 -39.06 0.20
C VAL A 128 -17.15 -39.78 1.19
N ALA A 129 -18.04 -39.03 1.83
CA ALA A 129 -19.10 -39.55 2.70
C ALA A 129 -20.26 -40.15 1.90
N ARG A 130 -20.87 -41.23 2.42
CA ARG A 130 -21.86 -42.04 1.69
C ARG A 130 -23.14 -42.28 2.49
N TYR A 131 -24.24 -41.61 2.16
CA TYR A 131 -25.47 -41.67 2.98
C TYR A 131 -26.02 -43.08 3.19
N GLY A 132 -25.97 -43.96 2.18
CA GLY A 132 -26.43 -45.35 2.30
C GLY A 132 -25.33 -46.38 2.60
N GLY A 133 -24.06 -45.95 2.64
CA GLY A 133 -22.90 -46.85 2.57
C GLY A 133 -22.27 -47.25 3.91
N ASN A 134 -22.62 -46.57 5.00
CA ASN A 134 -22.00 -46.74 6.34
C ASN A 134 -20.46 -46.76 6.30
N SER A 135 -19.89 -45.98 5.38
CA SER A 135 -18.46 -45.94 5.12
C SER A 135 -18.08 -44.62 4.47
N VAL A 136 -16.79 -44.28 4.55
CA VAL A 136 -16.16 -43.23 3.73
C VAL A 136 -15.34 -43.91 2.64
N SER A 137 -15.47 -43.45 1.40
CA SER A 137 -14.60 -43.85 0.29
C SER A 137 -13.39 -42.90 0.24
N VAL A 138 -12.18 -43.43 0.23
CA VAL A 138 -10.94 -42.67 0.00
C VAL A 138 -10.41 -43.00 -1.38
N LEU A 139 -10.22 -41.97 -2.21
CA LEU A 139 -9.68 -42.07 -3.55
C LEU A 139 -8.35 -41.32 -3.57
N LEU A 140 -7.25 -42.06 -3.71
CA LEU A 140 -5.92 -41.47 -3.83
C LEU A 140 -5.70 -40.96 -5.25
N ASN A 141 -5.10 -39.78 -5.37
CA ASN A 141 -4.66 -39.23 -6.64
C ASN A 141 -3.49 -40.04 -7.19
N ASN A 142 -3.41 -40.19 -8.51
CA ASN A 142 -2.32 -40.89 -9.14
C ASN A 142 -1.11 -39.95 -9.29
N PRO A 143 0.11 -40.40 -8.96
CA PRO A 143 1.31 -39.58 -9.01
C PRO A 143 1.81 -39.22 -10.42
N ALA A 144 0.99 -39.47 -11.46
CA ALA A 144 1.32 -39.15 -12.83
C ALA A 144 1.04 -37.65 -13.10
N PRO A 145 2.07 -36.82 -13.38
CA PRO A 145 1.87 -35.38 -13.56
C PRO A 145 0.87 -35.07 -14.68
N GLY A 146 -0.04 -34.12 -14.44
CA GLY A 146 -0.97 -33.59 -15.44
C GLY A 146 -2.18 -34.47 -15.78
N ALA A 147 -2.39 -35.59 -15.07
CA ALA A 147 -3.50 -36.49 -15.35
C ALA A 147 -4.80 -36.13 -14.59
N GLY A 148 -4.70 -35.68 -13.33
CA GLY A 148 -5.88 -35.44 -12.50
C GLY A 148 -6.74 -36.69 -12.33
N THR A 149 -6.10 -37.85 -12.14
CA THR A 149 -6.79 -39.15 -12.14
C THR A 149 -6.72 -39.84 -10.79
N PHE A 150 -7.79 -40.53 -10.42
CA PHE A 150 -7.91 -41.17 -9.11
C PHE A 150 -7.86 -42.70 -9.19
N GLN A 151 -7.32 -43.30 -8.14
CA GLN A 151 -7.33 -44.74 -7.92
C GLN A 151 -8.75 -45.24 -7.59
N SER A 152 -8.94 -46.57 -7.60
CA SER A 152 -10.19 -47.15 -7.11
C SER A 152 -10.39 -46.86 -5.62
N PRO A 153 -11.62 -46.54 -5.18
CA PRO A 153 -11.88 -46.15 -3.80
C PRO A 153 -11.61 -47.30 -2.82
N VAL A 154 -11.01 -46.96 -1.68
CA VAL A 154 -10.91 -47.82 -0.49
C VAL A 154 -11.94 -47.36 0.54
N ASN A 155 -12.72 -48.29 1.09
CA ASN A 155 -13.84 -47.96 1.99
C ASN A 155 -13.48 -48.21 3.45
N TYR A 156 -13.68 -47.20 4.30
CA TYR A 156 -13.48 -47.29 5.75
C TYR A 156 -14.83 -47.24 6.49
N PRO A 157 -15.17 -48.27 7.29
CA PRO A 157 -16.46 -48.32 7.99
C PRO A 157 -16.64 -47.19 9.03
N VAL A 158 -17.86 -46.68 9.13
CA VAL A 158 -18.30 -45.70 10.14
C VAL A 158 -19.70 -46.04 10.68
N ALA A 159 -20.19 -45.31 11.68
CA ALA A 159 -21.32 -45.73 12.51
C ALA A 159 -22.69 -45.77 11.80
N GLY A 160 -23.00 -44.84 10.88
CA GLY A 160 -24.26 -44.94 10.11
C GLY A 160 -24.74 -43.66 9.42
N ASN A 161 -25.27 -43.79 8.19
CA ASN A 161 -25.81 -42.73 7.33
C ASN A 161 -25.12 -41.37 7.40
N GLN A 162 -24.10 -41.20 6.56
CA GLN A 162 -23.21 -40.05 6.59
C GLN A 162 -23.83 -38.83 5.87
N ASN A 163 -23.83 -37.67 6.52
CA ASN A 163 -24.30 -36.41 5.91
C ASN A 163 -23.14 -35.48 5.52
N ALA A 164 -22.13 -35.38 6.38
CA ALA A 164 -21.00 -34.49 6.18
C ALA A 164 -19.69 -35.13 6.62
N ILE A 165 -18.60 -34.63 6.06
CA ILE A 165 -17.23 -35.03 6.33
C ILE A 165 -16.38 -33.77 6.40
N ALA A 166 -15.42 -33.74 7.32
CA ALA A 166 -14.39 -32.72 7.44
C ALA A 166 -13.02 -33.39 7.61
N ALA A 167 -11.97 -32.72 7.14
CA ALA A 167 -10.59 -33.14 7.33
C ALA A 167 -9.86 -32.19 8.31
N GLY A 168 -8.92 -32.72 9.07
CA GLY A 168 -8.08 -31.94 10.00
C GLY A 168 -7.08 -32.84 10.72
N ASP A 169 -5.96 -32.29 11.19
CA ASP A 169 -5.00 -33.04 12.02
C ASP A 169 -5.51 -33.08 13.47
N PHE A 170 -6.29 -34.12 13.82
CA PHE A 170 -6.95 -34.22 15.12
C PHE A 170 -6.01 -34.77 16.20
N ASN A 171 -4.89 -35.40 15.82
CA ASN A 171 -3.95 -36.02 16.75
C ASN A 171 -2.60 -35.29 16.87
N GLY A 172 -2.33 -34.31 16.01
CA GLY A 172 -1.12 -33.50 15.98
C GLY A 172 0.09 -34.18 15.32
N ASP A 173 -0.12 -35.19 14.47
CA ASP A 173 0.94 -35.93 13.79
C ASP A 173 1.31 -35.36 12.40
N GLY A 174 0.54 -34.38 11.92
CA GLY A 174 0.73 -33.71 10.64
C GLY A 174 -0.01 -34.37 9.46
N ALA A 175 -0.65 -35.52 9.64
CA ALA A 175 -1.48 -36.15 8.63
C ALA A 175 -2.94 -35.69 8.76
N PRO A 176 -3.65 -35.42 7.65
CA PRO A 176 -5.06 -35.06 7.72
C PRO A 176 -5.92 -36.27 8.09
N ASP A 177 -6.57 -36.20 9.25
CA ASP A 177 -7.55 -37.15 9.74
C ASP A 177 -8.97 -36.78 9.23
N LEU A 178 -9.96 -37.63 9.51
CA LEU A 178 -11.35 -37.42 9.08
C LEU A 178 -12.35 -37.41 10.24
N ALA A 179 -13.27 -36.45 10.22
CA ALA A 179 -14.45 -36.39 11.08
C ALA A 179 -15.73 -36.52 10.25
N VAL A 180 -16.57 -37.49 10.59
CA VAL A 180 -17.73 -37.89 9.77
C VAL A 180 -19.00 -37.92 10.60
N THR A 181 -19.99 -37.13 10.24
CA THR A 181 -21.28 -37.08 10.97
C THR A 181 -22.14 -38.29 10.62
N ASN A 182 -22.73 -38.93 11.63
CA ASN A 182 -23.54 -40.14 11.47
C ASN A 182 -24.98 -39.86 11.93
N ARG A 183 -25.87 -39.60 10.95
CA ARG A 183 -27.22 -39.09 11.20
C ARG A 183 -28.03 -40.02 12.09
N ASN A 184 -27.99 -41.32 11.83
CA ASN A 184 -28.87 -42.28 12.48
C ASN A 184 -28.36 -42.74 13.85
N THR A 185 -27.06 -42.60 14.11
CA THR A 185 -26.43 -43.00 15.37
C THR A 185 -26.11 -41.83 16.29
N ASN A 186 -26.47 -40.60 15.91
CA ASN A 186 -26.32 -39.37 16.70
C ASN A 186 -24.88 -39.17 17.23
N ASN A 187 -23.89 -39.42 16.37
CA ASN A 187 -22.48 -39.32 16.73
C ASN A 187 -21.62 -38.84 15.55
N VAL A 188 -20.38 -38.46 15.85
CA VAL A 188 -19.32 -38.22 14.87
C VAL A 188 -18.31 -39.37 14.95
N SER A 189 -17.88 -39.86 13.79
CA SER A 189 -16.82 -40.87 13.65
C SER A 189 -15.51 -40.16 13.33
N ILE A 190 -14.44 -40.49 14.05
CA ILE A 190 -13.08 -39.97 13.85
C ILE A 190 -12.20 -41.10 13.31
N LEU A 191 -11.60 -40.88 12.15
CA LEU A 191 -10.68 -41.82 11.52
C LEU A 191 -9.31 -41.16 11.46
N LEU A 192 -8.35 -41.71 12.21
CA LEU A 192 -6.98 -41.22 12.20
C LEU A 192 -6.23 -41.77 10.98
N CYS A 193 -5.56 -40.90 10.24
CA CYS A 193 -4.75 -41.25 9.09
C CYS A 193 -3.40 -41.82 9.52
N ASN A 194 -2.87 -42.79 8.76
CA ASN A 194 -1.52 -43.33 8.98
C ASN A 194 -0.47 -42.71 8.03
N ALA A 195 -0.78 -41.55 7.41
CA ALA A 195 0.08 -40.84 6.46
C ALA A 195 0.55 -41.71 5.26
N ASN A 196 -0.29 -42.63 4.82
CA ASN A 196 0.02 -43.53 3.70
C ASN A 196 -1.23 -43.91 2.89
N GLY A 197 -2.29 -43.09 3.00
CA GLY A 197 -3.60 -43.32 2.40
C GLY A 197 -4.47 -44.33 3.16
N THR A 198 -4.03 -44.81 4.32
CA THR A 198 -4.82 -45.72 5.17
C THR A 198 -5.27 -45.10 6.48
N PHE A 199 -6.44 -45.54 6.96
CA PHE A 199 -7.05 -45.03 8.18
C PHE A 199 -7.21 -46.11 9.25
N GLN A 200 -7.08 -45.69 10.50
CA GLN A 200 -7.36 -46.52 11.67
C GLN A 200 -8.88 -46.79 11.81
N PRO A 201 -9.29 -47.82 12.57
CA PRO A 201 -10.70 -48.02 12.89
C PRO A 201 -11.33 -46.79 13.54
N ALA A 202 -12.54 -46.45 13.11
CA ALA A 202 -13.22 -45.23 13.57
C ALA A 202 -13.50 -45.26 15.08
N ALA A 203 -13.17 -44.15 15.76
CA ALA A 203 -13.67 -43.85 17.11
C ALA A 203 -14.97 -43.05 17.01
N HIS A 204 -15.90 -43.21 17.95
CA HIS A 204 -17.22 -42.57 17.88
C HIS A 204 -17.48 -41.69 19.10
N TYR A 205 -17.89 -40.45 18.88
CA TYR A 205 -18.19 -39.47 19.92
C TYR A 205 -19.62 -38.95 19.80
N ALA A 206 -20.35 -38.93 20.91
CA ALA A 206 -21.75 -38.53 20.93
C ALA A 206 -21.93 -37.06 20.52
N ALA A 207 -22.98 -36.78 19.76
CA ALA A 207 -23.42 -35.43 19.41
C ALA A 207 -24.93 -35.28 19.72
N GLY A 208 -25.58 -34.26 19.19
CA GLY A 208 -27.03 -34.13 19.21
C GLY A 208 -27.74 -35.05 18.21
N ALA A 209 -29.06 -34.98 18.18
CA ALA A 209 -29.88 -35.82 17.30
C ALA A 209 -29.79 -35.38 15.83
N ALA A 210 -29.62 -36.36 14.94
CA ALA A 210 -29.49 -36.20 13.50
C ALA A 210 -28.42 -35.16 13.10
N PRO A 211 -27.12 -35.42 13.40
CA PRO A 211 -26.04 -34.56 12.96
C PRO A 211 -26.03 -34.45 11.43
N ARG A 212 -25.96 -33.22 10.93
CA ARG A 212 -26.11 -32.88 9.51
C ARG A 212 -24.86 -32.28 8.89
N ALA A 213 -24.16 -31.43 9.62
CA ALA A 213 -22.94 -30.78 9.17
C ALA A 213 -21.91 -30.78 10.30
N THR A 214 -20.63 -30.63 9.97
CA THR A 214 -19.57 -30.45 10.94
C THR A 214 -18.58 -29.44 10.40
N ALA A 215 -18.07 -28.58 11.29
CA ALA A 215 -16.95 -27.70 11.02
C ALA A 215 -15.84 -27.97 12.04
N VAL A 216 -14.63 -27.58 11.69
CA VAL A 216 -13.40 -27.83 12.45
C VAL A 216 -12.73 -26.49 12.74
N GLY A 217 -12.20 -26.32 13.94
CA GLY A 217 -11.46 -25.13 14.35
C GLY A 217 -10.90 -25.30 15.75
N ASP A 218 -9.91 -24.51 16.13
CA ASP A 218 -9.45 -24.42 17.52
C ASP A 218 -10.30 -23.35 18.23
N PHE A 219 -11.41 -23.76 18.85
CA PHE A 219 -12.39 -22.83 19.43
C PHE A 219 -11.97 -22.35 20.81
N ASN A 220 -11.11 -23.09 21.49
CA ASN A 220 -10.64 -22.77 22.83
C ASN A 220 -9.17 -22.26 22.89
N ALA A 221 -8.49 -22.14 21.75
CA ALA A 221 -7.09 -21.72 21.62
C ALA A 221 -6.09 -22.62 22.37
N ASP A 222 -6.38 -23.93 22.47
CA ASP A 222 -5.50 -24.92 23.11
C ASP A 222 -4.60 -25.69 22.14
N THR A 223 -4.65 -25.35 20.85
CA THR A 223 -3.94 -25.93 19.70
C THR A 223 -4.43 -27.30 19.24
N ALA A 224 -5.38 -27.93 19.92
CA ALA A 224 -6.10 -29.08 19.39
C ALA A 224 -7.25 -28.60 18.50
N LEU A 225 -7.52 -29.32 17.42
CA LEU A 225 -8.70 -29.06 16.61
C LEU A 225 -9.95 -29.60 17.32
N ASP A 226 -10.94 -28.74 17.46
CA ASP A 226 -12.26 -29.04 17.98
C ASP A 226 -13.28 -29.27 16.86
N LEU A 227 -14.45 -29.80 17.22
CA LEU A 227 -15.55 -30.03 16.29
C LEU A 227 -16.79 -29.24 16.68
N ALA A 228 -17.35 -28.52 15.71
CA ALA A 228 -18.68 -27.93 15.79
C ALA A 228 -19.65 -28.77 14.95
N VAL A 229 -20.45 -29.61 15.61
CA VAL A 229 -21.39 -30.55 14.97
C VAL A 229 -22.79 -29.95 14.97
N LEU A 230 -23.35 -29.72 13.78
CA LEU A 230 -24.69 -29.18 13.60
C LEU A 230 -25.74 -30.28 13.66
N ASN A 231 -26.70 -30.17 14.58
CA ASN A 231 -27.71 -31.20 14.82
C ASN A 231 -29.09 -30.73 14.36
N PHE A 232 -29.60 -31.38 13.31
CA PHE A 232 -30.84 -30.97 12.65
C PHE A 232 -32.07 -31.16 13.55
N ASP A 233 -32.25 -32.35 14.11
CA ASP A 233 -33.45 -32.66 14.91
C ASP A 233 -33.38 -32.04 16.33
N SER A 234 -32.17 -31.84 16.88
CA SER A 234 -31.98 -31.17 18.18
C SER A 234 -31.95 -29.65 18.10
N SER A 235 -31.91 -29.05 16.90
CA SER A 235 -31.90 -27.59 16.70
C SER A 235 -30.76 -26.87 17.47
N ASN A 236 -29.59 -27.51 17.53
CA ASN A 236 -28.41 -27.02 18.25
C ASN A 236 -27.10 -27.36 17.53
N VAL A 237 -26.00 -26.72 17.95
CA VAL A 237 -24.63 -27.10 17.63
C VAL A 237 -24.01 -27.76 18.85
N SER A 238 -23.40 -28.93 18.69
CA SER A 238 -22.55 -29.57 19.70
C SER A 238 -21.08 -29.20 19.46
N ILE A 239 -20.43 -28.60 20.45
CA ILE A 239 -18.98 -28.37 20.46
C ILE A 239 -18.31 -29.53 21.20
N LEU A 240 -17.44 -30.26 20.52
CA LEU A 240 -16.64 -31.32 21.09
C LEU A 240 -15.19 -30.86 21.10
N PHE A 241 -14.65 -30.60 22.29
CA PHE A 241 -13.26 -30.15 22.43
C PHE A 241 -12.29 -31.30 22.18
N GLY A 242 -11.33 -31.08 21.29
CA GLY A 242 -10.20 -31.97 21.08
C GLY A 242 -9.28 -31.95 22.29
N ASN A 243 -8.68 -33.08 22.61
CA ASN A 243 -7.64 -33.11 23.64
C ASN A 243 -6.27 -32.86 22.99
N PRO A 244 -5.46 -31.93 23.52
CA PRO A 244 -4.12 -31.71 23.01
C PRO A 244 -3.21 -32.91 23.29
N PHE A 245 -2.06 -32.92 22.61
CA PHE A 245 -1.02 -33.92 22.82
C PHE A 245 -0.67 -34.08 24.33
N PRO A 246 -0.51 -35.32 24.86
CA PRO A 246 -0.39 -36.61 24.16
C PRO A 246 -1.71 -37.36 23.94
N ALA A 247 -2.86 -36.78 24.29
CA ALA A 247 -4.17 -37.42 24.15
C ALA A 247 -4.86 -37.07 22.81
N GLY A 248 -4.09 -36.64 21.81
CA GLY A 248 -4.57 -36.26 20.48
C GLY A 248 -5.44 -37.35 19.84
N GLY A 249 -6.39 -36.92 19.00
CA GLY A 249 -7.37 -37.79 18.33
C GLY A 249 -8.55 -38.19 19.23
N THR A 250 -8.64 -37.61 20.43
CA THR A 250 -9.76 -37.86 21.36
C THR A 250 -10.52 -36.59 21.69
N PHE A 251 -11.82 -36.72 21.95
CA PHE A 251 -12.72 -35.60 22.16
C PHE A 251 -13.48 -35.70 23.48
N GLY A 252 -13.69 -34.55 24.12
CA GLY A 252 -14.51 -34.40 25.31
C GLY A 252 -16.02 -34.56 25.03
N PRO A 253 -16.87 -34.52 26.09
CA PRO A 253 -18.32 -34.56 25.93
C PRO A 253 -18.83 -33.29 25.21
N PRO A 254 -19.95 -33.38 24.46
CA PRO A 254 -20.48 -32.26 23.70
C PRO A 254 -21.05 -31.15 24.60
N THR A 255 -20.73 -29.90 24.27
CA THR A 255 -21.37 -28.69 24.82
C THR A 255 -22.34 -28.12 23.79
N ASN A 256 -23.62 -27.95 24.14
CA ASN A 256 -24.65 -27.64 23.16
C ASN A 256 -25.10 -26.17 23.17
N TYR A 257 -25.19 -25.55 22.00
CA TYR A 257 -25.67 -24.19 21.78
C TYR A 257 -26.92 -24.21 20.89
N VAL A 258 -28.02 -23.59 21.33
CA VAL A 258 -29.27 -23.54 20.55
C VAL A 258 -29.14 -22.49 19.44
N VAL A 259 -29.45 -22.88 18.21
CA VAL A 259 -29.21 -22.06 17.00
C VAL A 259 -30.44 -21.94 16.08
N GLY A 260 -31.62 -22.24 16.61
CA GLY A 260 -32.89 -22.14 15.88
C GLY A 260 -33.29 -23.44 15.16
N GLU A 261 -34.48 -23.42 14.58
CA GLU A 261 -35.15 -24.62 14.10
C GLU A 261 -34.51 -25.19 12.83
N SER A 262 -34.28 -26.51 12.83
CA SER A 262 -33.84 -27.30 11.68
C SER A 262 -32.60 -26.71 10.99
N PRO A 263 -31.49 -26.50 11.70
CA PRO A 263 -30.34 -25.84 11.14
C PRO A 263 -29.67 -26.71 10.08
N THR A 264 -29.15 -26.07 9.03
CA THR A 264 -28.85 -26.73 7.77
C THR A 264 -27.37 -26.65 7.40
N ALA A 265 -26.75 -25.50 7.54
CA ALA A 265 -25.33 -25.32 7.26
C ALA A 265 -24.63 -24.64 8.43
N ILE A 266 -23.34 -24.90 8.58
CA ILE A 266 -22.45 -24.26 9.54
C ILE A 266 -21.15 -23.88 8.84
N ALA A 267 -20.64 -22.69 9.12
CA ALA A 267 -19.32 -22.24 8.72
C ALA A 267 -18.60 -21.63 9.93
N VAL A 268 -17.27 -21.62 9.88
CA VAL A 268 -16.38 -21.13 10.92
C VAL A 268 -15.47 -20.07 10.33
N GLY A 269 -15.30 -18.97 11.04
CA GLY A 269 -14.39 -17.89 10.67
C GLY A 269 -14.52 -16.73 11.64
N ASP A 270 -13.55 -15.83 11.66
CA ASP A 270 -13.66 -14.57 12.40
C ASP A 270 -14.54 -13.61 11.60
N LEU A 271 -15.83 -13.52 11.96
CA LEU A 271 -16.81 -12.67 11.30
C LEU A 271 -16.87 -11.27 11.90
N ASN A 272 -16.25 -11.09 13.06
CA ASN A 272 -16.38 -9.88 13.85
C ASN A 272 -15.08 -9.03 13.93
N GLY A 273 -13.96 -9.62 13.53
CA GLY A 273 -12.64 -9.00 13.48
C GLY A 273 -11.90 -8.97 14.83
N ASP A 274 -12.22 -9.89 15.74
CA ASP A 274 -11.59 -10.00 17.08
C ASP A 274 -10.49 -11.08 17.15
N ASP A 275 -10.12 -11.69 16.02
CA ASP A 275 -9.19 -12.81 15.90
C ASP A 275 -9.64 -14.08 16.66
N VAL A 276 -10.92 -14.19 17.03
CA VAL A 276 -11.54 -15.39 17.61
C VAL A 276 -12.50 -16.03 16.59
N LEU A 277 -12.50 -17.35 16.51
CA LEU A 277 -13.39 -18.06 15.59
C LEU A 277 -14.86 -17.93 16.03
N ASP A 278 -15.69 -17.46 15.11
CA ASP A 278 -17.14 -17.41 15.24
C ASP A 278 -17.81 -18.58 14.49
N LEU A 279 -19.08 -18.86 14.83
CA LEU A 279 -19.91 -19.81 14.07
C LEU A 279 -21.00 -19.07 13.32
N ALA A 280 -21.11 -19.27 12.01
CA ALA A 280 -22.30 -18.91 11.24
C ALA A 280 -23.16 -20.16 11.01
N VAL A 281 -24.45 -20.09 11.37
CA VAL A 281 -25.39 -21.21 11.26
C VAL A 281 -26.64 -20.81 10.48
N ALA A 282 -26.91 -21.50 9.38
CA ALA A 282 -28.12 -21.28 8.59
C ALA A 282 -29.32 -22.01 9.21
N SER A 283 -30.42 -21.28 9.45
CA SER A 283 -31.70 -21.90 9.80
C SER A 283 -32.41 -22.43 8.56
N GLY A 284 -33.00 -23.61 8.68
CA GLY A 284 -33.71 -24.25 7.57
C GLY A 284 -35.14 -23.75 7.32
N ILE A 285 -35.71 -22.92 8.21
CA ILE A 285 -37.12 -22.50 8.13
C ILE A 285 -37.26 -20.97 8.07
N SER A 286 -36.45 -20.23 8.82
CA SER A 286 -36.59 -18.76 8.93
C SER A 286 -35.84 -17.97 7.85
N GLY A 287 -35.01 -18.62 7.02
CA GLY A 287 -34.20 -17.93 6.01
C GLY A 287 -33.15 -16.98 6.58
N SER A 288 -32.76 -17.24 7.84
CA SER A 288 -31.80 -16.45 8.58
C SER A 288 -30.53 -17.23 8.84
N VAL A 289 -29.41 -16.52 8.92
CA VAL A 289 -28.15 -17.04 9.46
C VAL A 289 -27.94 -16.44 10.84
N ILE A 290 -27.66 -17.29 11.82
CA ILE A 290 -27.30 -16.88 13.17
C ILE A 290 -25.78 -16.95 13.28
N VAL A 291 -25.14 -15.83 13.60
CA VAL A 291 -23.71 -15.76 13.92
C VAL A 291 -23.57 -15.81 15.44
N LEU A 292 -22.83 -16.79 15.95
CA LEU A 292 -22.49 -16.94 17.37
C LEU A 292 -21.04 -16.50 17.54
N PRO A 293 -20.79 -15.31 18.13
CA PRO A 293 -19.43 -14.85 18.34
C PRO A 293 -18.68 -15.74 19.32
N GLY A 294 -17.41 -16.01 19.04
CA GLY A 294 -16.49 -16.63 19.98
C GLY A 294 -16.31 -15.77 21.23
N SER A 295 -15.84 -16.38 22.32
CA SER A 295 -15.48 -15.64 23.52
C SER A 295 -13.97 -15.50 23.61
N GLU A 296 -13.50 -14.26 23.74
CA GLU A 296 -12.10 -13.94 24.06
C GLU A 296 -11.65 -14.46 25.45
N ALA A 297 -12.57 -15.02 26.25
CA ALA A 297 -12.21 -15.62 27.54
C ALA A 297 -11.22 -16.79 27.31
N PRO A 298 -9.99 -16.72 27.85
CA PRO A 298 -8.96 -17.70 27.56
C PRO A 298 -9.40 -19.13 27.87
N ASN A 299 -9.18 -20.05 26.93
CA ASN A 299 -9.47 -21.49 27.08
C ASN A 299 -10.93 -21.81 27.40
N SER A 300 -11.85 -20.89 27.09
CA SER A 300 -13.27 -21.12 27.37
C SER A 300 -13.92 -22.00 26.31
N GLY A 301 -13.59 -21.80 25.03
CA GLY A 301 -14.30 -22.43 23.92
C GLY A 301 -15.80 -22.07 23.88
N THR A 302 -16.20 -20.99 24.56
CA THR A 302 -17.61 -20.63 24.70
C THR A 302 -18.03 -19.62 23.65
N PHE A 303 -19.28 -19.75 23.21
CA PHE A 303 -19.90 -18.82 22.27
C PHE A 303 -20.89 -17.88 22.98
N GLN A 304 -20.91 -16.64 22.52
CA GLN A 304 -21.82 -15.60 22.98
C GLN A 304 -23.24 -15.80 22.40
N THR A 305 -24.18 -14.96 22.85
CA THR A 305 -25.53 -14.94 22.29
C THR A 305 -25.49 -14.63 20.79
N GLY A 306 -26.12 -15.50 19.99
CA GLY A 306 -26.12 -15.35 18.54
C GLY A 306 -26.90 -14.14 18.03
N ILE A 307 -26.40 -13.54 16.95
CA ILE A 307 -27.00 -12.43 16.21
C ILE A 307 -27.60 -12.99 14.92
N SER A 308 -28.87 -12.67 14.66
CA SER A 308 -29.58 -13.17 13.47
C SER A 308 -29.52 -12.16 12.33
N TYR A 309 -29.12 -12.64 11.15
CA TYR A 309 -29.10 -11.91 9.89
C TYR A 309 -30.06 -12.55 8.88
N VAL A 310 -30.70 -11.74 8.05
CA VAL A 310 -31.58 -12.24 6.99
C VAL A 310 -30.73 -12.56 5.76
N ALA A 311 -30.66 -13.82 5.37
CA ALA A 311 -29.88 -14.30 4.23
C ALA A 311 -30.75 -14.80 3.07
N GLY A 312 -32.08 -14.74 3.21
CA GLY A 312 -33.03 -15.14 2.18
C GLY A 312 -33.90 -16.30 2.65
N ASP A 313 -33.63 -17.50 2.14
CA ASP A 313 -34.33 -18.73 2.51
C ASP A 313 -33.33 -19.85 2.86
N LEU A 314 -33.71 -21.11 2.67
CA LEU A 314 -32.93 -22.29 3.03
C LEU A 314 -31.53 -22.28 2.37
N ALA A 315 -30.48 -22.30 3.19
CA ALA A 315 -29.10 -22.43 2.72
C ALA A 315 -28.50 -23.80 3.04
N PHE A 316 -28.02 -24.50 2.02
CA PHE A 316 -27.40 -25.82 2.19
C PHE A 316 -25.90 -25.78 2.49
N SER A 317 -25.26 -24.64 2.23
CA SER A 317 -23.87 -24.34 2.58
C SER A 317 -23.76 -22.89 3.05
N LEU A 318 -22.71 -22.58 3.80
CA LEU A 318 -22.27 -21.24 4.11
C LEU A 318 -20.79 -21.14 3.80
N MET A 319 -20.36 -20.02 3.23
CA MET A 319 -18.95 -19.76 2.97
C MET A 319 -18.59 -18.39 3.54
N ILE A 320 -17.36 -18.26 4.00
CA ILE A 320 -16.84 -17.04 4.63
C ILE A 320 -15.55 -16.66 3.91
N ALA A 321 -15.49 -15.44 3.39
CA ALA A 321 -14.27 -14.84 2.85
C ALA A 321 -14.45 -13.32 2.75
N ASP A 322 -13.35 -12.59 2.66
CA ASP A 322 -13.37 -11.17 2.29
C ASP A 322 -13.52 -11.05 0.75
N LEU A 323 -14.75 -10.86 0.26
CA LEU A 323 -15.05 -10.82 -1.18
C LEU A 323 -14.82 -9.42 -1.77
N ASN A 324 -14.91 -8.38 -0.95
CA ASN A 324 -14.73 -7.00 -1.38
C ASN A 324 -13.33 -6.44 -1.03
N ALA A 325 -12.45 -7.25 -0.46
CA ALA A 325 -11.09 -6.91 -0.04
C ALA A 325 -11.03 -5.72 0.93
N ASP A 326 -12.03 -5.58 1.80
CA ASP A 326 -12.07 -4.51 2.82
C ASP A 326 -11.45 -4.91 4.16
N GLY A 327 -10.96 -6.15 4.26
CA GLY A 327 -10.35 -6.75 5.43
C GLY A 327 -11.36 -7.33 6.43
N MET A 328 -12.66 -7.29 6.13
CA MET A 328 -13.71 -7.91 6.93
C MET A 328 -14.18 -9.19 6.26
N ALA A 329 -14.53 -10.19 7.05
CA ALA A 329 -15.11 -11.41 6.52
C ALA A 329 -16.56 -11.16 6.06
N ASP A 330 -16.85 -11.54 4.83
CA ASP A 330 -18.20 -11.58 4.27
C ASP A 330 -18.80 -12.97 4.42
N LEU A 331 -20.13 -13.04 4.46
CA LEU A 331 -20.87 -14.29 4.51
C LEU A 331 -21.63 -14.53 3.21
N VAL A 332 -21.46 -15.73 2.64
CA VAL A 332 -22.15 -16.18 1.44
C VAL A 332 -23.12 -17.30 1.79
N ALA A 333 -24.37 -17.14 1.39
CA ALA A 333 -25.46 -18.09 1.62
C ALA A 333 -26.22 -18.36 0.30
N PRO A 334 -26.02 -19.52 -0.34
CA PRO A 334 -26.87 -19.95 -1.45
C PRO A 334 -28.31 -20.17 -0.98
N ALA A 335 -29.24 -19.33 -1.44
CA ALA A 335 -30.66 -19.38 -1.09
C ALA A 335 -31.42 -20.28 -2.08
N TYR A 336 -31.71 -21.50 -1.62
CA TYR A 336 -32.21 -22.60 -2.41
C TYR A 336 -33.52 -22.31 -3.15
N PHE A 337 -34.54 -21.77 -2.48
CA PHE A 337 -35.85 -21.57 -3.12
C PHE A 337 -35.90 -20.29 -3.97
N SER A 338 -35.08 -19.30 -3.61
CA SER A 338 -34.99 -18.02 -4.31
C SER A 338 -34.11 -18.09 -5.55
N ASN A 339 -33.36 -19.17 -5.78
CA ASN A 339 -32.46 -19.36 -6.93
C ASN A 339 -31.37 -18.29 -7.02
N VAL A 340 -30.92 -17.80 -5.85
CA VAL A 340 -29.89 -16.77 -5.72
C VAL A 340 -28.83 -17.19 -4.73
N VAL A 341 -27.67 -16.55 -4.81
CA VAL A 341 -26.73 -16.49 -3.69
C VAL A 341 -26.90 -15.13 -3.03
N ALA A 342 -27.09 -15.14 -1.71
CA ALA A 342 -27.05 -13.95 -0.87
C ALA A 342 -25.62 -13.75 -0.35
N VAL A 343 -25.11 -12.53 -0.48
CA VAL A 343 -23.84 -12.10 0.11
C VAL A 343 -24.13 -11.01 1.12
N LEU A 344 -23.71 -11.21 2.36
CA LEU A 344 -23.80 -10.23 3.44
C LEU A 344 -22.39 -9.72 3.70
N LEU A 345 -22.14 -8.45 3.35
CA LEU A 345 -20.82 -7.85 3.52
C LEU A 345 -20.51 -7.57 4.98
N GLY A 346 -19.28 -7.86 5.42
CA GLY A 346 -18.76 -7.48 6.72
C GLY A 346 -18.71 -5.97 6.88
N ASN A 347 -19.09 -5.46 8.05
CA ASN A 347 -18.94 -4.04 8.38
C ASN A 347 -17.88 -3.87 9.46
N PRO A 348 -17.15 -2.73 9.46
CA PRO A 348 -16.30 -2.35 10.58
C PRO A 348 -17.10 -2.35 11.89
N GLY A 349 -16.64 -3.12 12.87
CA GLY A 349 -17.35 -3.33 14.15
C GLY A 349 -18.09 -4.67 14.26
N GLY A 350 -17.86 -5.58 13.31
CA GLY A 350 -18.17 -7.00 13.44
C GLY A 350 -19.63 -7.36 13.24
N THR A 351 -20.31 -6.64 12.35
CA THR A 351 -21.70 -6.94 11.97
C THR A 351 -21.80 -7.15 10.47
N LEU A 352 -22.68 -8.05 10.05
CA LEU A 352 -22.98 -8.24 8.63
C LEU A 352 -24.03 -7.25 8.12
N GLY A 353 -23.84 -6.77 6.89
CA GLY A 353 -24.74 -5.87 6.19
C GLY A 353 -26.00 -6.55 5.68
N THR A 354 -26.81 -5.80 4.93
CA THR A 354 -27.98 -6.37 4.26
C THR A 354 -27.58 -7.28 3.12
N ALA A 355 -28.27 -8.41 2.96
CA ALA A 355 -28.00 -9.35 1.87
C ALA A 355 -28.14 -8.71 0.48
N ILE A 356 -27.09 -8.87 -0.32
CA ILE A 356 -27.02 -8.56 -1.76
C ILE A 356 -27.22 -9.89 -2.49
N THR A 357 -28.17 -9.97 -3.42
CA THR A 357 -28.49 -11.23 -4.11
C THR A 357 -28.01 -11.27 -5.55
N HIS A 358 -27.46 -12.42 -5.95
CA HIS A 358 -26.98 -12.69 -7.31
C HIS A 358 -27.65 -13.96 -7.84
N ALA A 359 -28.01 -13.98 -9.13
CA ALA A 359 -28.64 -15.15 -9.73
C ALA A 359 -27.68 -16.37 -9.69
N ALA A 360 -28.20 -17.51 -9.26
CA ALA A 360 -27.41 -18.72 -8.99
C ALA A 360 -27.94 -19.97 -9.73
N GLY A 361 -28.86 -19.78 -10.68
CA GLY A 361 -29.57 -20.92 -11.28
C GLY A 361 -30.52 -21.59 -10.29
N ALA A 362 -31.24 -22.60 -10.77
CA ALA A 362 -32.32 -23.19 -10.00
C ALA A 362 -31.79 -24.08 -8.87
N ASN A 363 -32.20 -23.76 -7.64
CA ASN A 363 -31.92 -24.52 -6.44
C ASN A 363 -30.43 -24.69 -6.13
N PRO A 364 -29.71 -23.60 -5.83
CA PRO A 364 -28.30 -23.64 -5.50
C PRO A 364 -28.06 -24.40 -4.17
N GLY A 365 -27.02 -25.22 -4.14
CA GLY A 365 -26.70 -26.17 -3.07
C GLY A 365 -25.34 -25.91 -2.42
N GLY A 366 -24.53 -26.96 -2.29
CA GLY A 366 -23.18 -26.88 -1.77
C GLY A 366 -22.27 -25.99 -2.62
N GLY A 367 -21.34 -25.28 -2.00
CA GLY A 367 -20.41 -24.40 -2.71
C GLY A 367 -19.06 -24.26 -2.02
N ALA A 368 -18.13 -23.63 -2.74
CA ALA A 368 -16.77 -23.34 -2.31
C ALA A 368 -16.32 -21.97 -2.85
N LEU A 369 -15.35 -21.36 -2.17
CA LEU A 369 -14.70 -20.12 -2.56
C LEU A 369 -13.24 -20.40 -2.91
N GLU A 370 -12.78 -19.89 -4.05
CA GLU A 370 -11.39 -19.96 -4.49
C GLU A 370 -11.17 -18.97 -5.65
N ASP A 371 -9.93 -18.55 -5.90
CA ASP A 371 -9.59 -17.71 -7.05
C ASP A 371 -9.47 -18.57 -8.35
N PHE A 372 -10.60 -18.85 -9.03
CA PHE A 372 -10.63 -19.77 -10.17
C PHE A 372 -9.98 -19.19 -11.44
N ASP A 373 -9.89 -17.86 -11.58
CA ASP A 373 -9.23 -17.21 -12.73
C ASP A 373 -7.87 -16.56 -12.42
N LEU A 374 -7.37 -16.76 -11.20
CA LEU A 374 -6.04 -16.34 -10.73
C LEU A 374 -5.86 -14.81 -10.77
N ASP A 375 -6.93 -14.06 -10.54
CA ASP A 375 -6.91 -12.58 -10.52
C ASP A 375 -6.65 -11.97 -9.13
N GLY A 376 -6.53 -12.82 -8.11
CA GLY A 376 -6.28 -12.49 -6.72
C GLY A 376 -7.55 -12.27 -5.89
N ARG A 377 -8.74 -12.60 -6.42
CA ARG A 377 -10.02 -12.42 -5.73
C ARG A 377 -10.74 -13.76 -5.61
N PRO A 378 -11.30 -14.09 -4.43
CA PRO A 378 -12.10 -15.29 -4.30
C PRO A 378 -13.33 -15.22 -5.20
N ASP A 379 -13.44 -16.17 -6.11
CA ASP A 379 -14.63 -16.49 -6.89
C ASP A 379 -15.51 -17.47 -6.12
N LEU A 380 -16.75 -17.65 -6.60
CA LEU A 380 -17.72 -18.53 -5.97
C LEU A 380 -18.17 -19.64 -6.92
N ALA A 381 -17.97 -20.90 -6.52
CA ALA A 381 -18.54 -22.07 -7.19
C ALA A 381 -19.61 -22.72 -6.31
N PHE A 382 -20.73 -23.14 -6.91
CA PHE A 382 -21.77 -23.91 -6.21
C PHE A 382 -22.53 -24.83 -7.14
N THR A 383 -23.12 -25.87 -6.57
CA THR A 383 -24.01 -26.78 -7.28
C THR A 383 -25.40 -26.19 -7.45
N ASN A 384 -26.11 -26.62 -8.49
CA ASN A 384 -27.52 -26.37 -8.71
C ASN A 384 -28.11 -27.50 -9.57
N ILE A 385 -29.40 -27.45 -9.89
CA ILE A 385 -30.05 -28.54 -10.65
C ILE A 385 -29.48 -28.76 -12.06
N ALA A 386 -28.77 -27.77 -12.61
CA ALA A 386 -28.14 -27.86 -13.93
C ALA A 386 -26.67 -28.30 -13.86
N GLY A 387 -26.12 -28.53 -12.66
CA GLY A 387 -24.73 -28.91 -12.42
C GLY A 387 -24.01 -27.93 -11.51
N ILE A 388 -22.96 -27.29 -12.01
CA ILE A 388 -22.17 -26.31 -11.25
C ILE A 388 -22.34 -24.94 -11.89
N SER A 389 -22.41 -23.90 -11.07
CA SER A 389 -22.32 -22.52 -11.49
C SER A 389 -21.19 -21.81 -10.78
N VAL A 390 -20.45 -21.01 -11.56
CA VAL A 390 -19.34 -20.20 -11.06
C VAL A 390 -19.61 -18.73 -11.31
N LEU A 391 -19.58 -17.94 -10.23
CA LEU A 391 -19.70 -16.49 -10.21
C LEU A 391 -18.30 -15.92 -9.99
N ARG A 392 -17.75 -15.28 -11.03
CA ARG A 392 -16.43 -14.65 -10.95
C ARG A 392 -16.50 -13.29 -10.25
N ASN A 393 -15.62 -13.07 -9.30
CA ASN A 393 -15.49 -11.86 -8.53
C ASN A 393 -14.71 -10.79 -9.28
N THR A 394 -15.41 -10.16 -10.21
CA THR A 394 -14.90 -9.05 -11.02
C THR A 394 -14.89 -7.71 -10.29
N SER A 395 -15.03 -7.71 -8.96
CA SER A 395 -14.85 -6.49 -8.17
C SER A 395 -13.51 -5.89 -8.58
N TYR A 396 -13.41 -4.60 -8.86
CA TYR A 396 -12.14 -3.96 -9.20
C TYR A 396 -12.22 -2.48 -8.90
N TYR A 397 -11.15 -1.93 -8.33
CA TYR A 397 -11.00 -0.49 -8.23
C TYR A 397 -10.21 0.03 -9.43
N PRO A 398 -10.77 0.94 -10.25
CA PRO A 398 -9.99 1.60 -11.28
C PRO A 398 -8.88 2.48 -10.69
N ALA A 399 -7.81 2.69 -11.47
CA ALA A 399 -6.73 3.62 -11.13
C ALA A 399 -7.21 5.08 -11.24
N PRO A 400 -6.81 5.99 -10.33
CA PRO A 400 -7.43 7.31 -10.14
C PRO A 400 -7.55 8.10 -11.45
N THR A 401 -8.67 8.79 -11.63
CA THR A 401 -8.90 9.56 -12.85
C THR A 401 -8.46 11.01 -12.65
N ILE A 402 -7.50 11.48 -13.44
CA ILE A 402 -7.10 12.89 -13.45
C ILE A 402 -8.10 13.68 -14.30
N THR A 403 -8.96 14.45 -13.65
CA THR A 403 -10.04 15.23 -14.28
C THR A 403 -9.58 16.65 -14.67
N GLN A 404 -8.54 17.17 -14.01
CA GLN A 404 -7.86 18.41 -14.41
C GLN A 404 -6.34 18.21 -14.37
N GLN A 405 -5.71 18.40 -15.53
CA GLN A 405 -4.25 18.38 -15.66
C GLN A 405 -3.63 19.68 -15.14
N PRO A 406 -2.39 19.65 -14.63
CA PRO A 406 -1.65 20.87 -14.34
C PRO A 406 -1.40 21.70 -15.60
N THR A 407 -1.32 23.01 -15.43
CA THR A 407 -1.05 23.95 -16.52
C THR A 407 0.27 23.61 -17.21
N ALA A 408 0.24 23.26 -18.48
CA ALA A 408 1.37 22.68 -19.21
C ALA A 408 2.64 23.56 -19.22
N HIS A 409 2.49 24.90 -19.23
CA HIS A 409 3.62 25.83 -19.22
C HIS A 409 3.30 27.06 -18.38
N GLN A 410 4.19 27.42 -17.46
CA GLN A 410 4.15 28.70 -16.75
C GLN A 410 5.51 29.40 -16.85
N PHE A 411 5.46 30.69 -17.19
CA PHE A 411 6.61 31.58 -17.16
C PHE A 411 6.52 32.45 -15.91
N VAL A 412 7.54 32.37 -15.05
CA VAL A 412 7.53 32.98 -13.72
C VAL A 412 8.79 33.83 -13.58
N ALA A 413 8.67 35.07 -13.11
CA ALA A 413 9.85 35.88 -12.80
C ALA A 413 10.52 35.35 -11.52
N ALA A 414 11.86 35.28 -11.51
CA ALA A 414 12.60 34.93 -10.31
C ALA A 414 12.19 35.86 -9.14
N GLY A 415 11.90 35.28 -7.98
CA GLY A 415 11.39 35.99 -6.80
C GLY A 415 9.86 36.05 -6.65
N ALA A 416 9.09 35.76 -7.71
CA ALA A 416 7.63 35.66 -7.63
C ALA A 416 7.16 34.29 -7.11
N SER A 417 5.91 34.15 -6.69
CA SER A 417 5.33 32.85 -6.34
C SER A 417 4.72 32.16 -7.57
N ALA A 418 4.76 30.83 -7.61
CA ALA A 418 4.10 30.01 -8.64
C ALA A 418 3.50 28.75 -8.05
N SER A 419 2.54 28.15 -8.75
CA SER A 419 1.96 26.87 -8.33
C SER A 419 1.48 26.02 -9.50
N LEU A 420 1.53 24.71 -9.32
CA LEU A 420 0.93 23.71 -10.20
C LEU A 420 -0.14 22.97 -9.40
N SER A 421 -1.34 22.83 -9.96
CA SER A 421 -2.45 22.12 -9.32
C SER A 421 -2.99 21.02 -10.22
N VAL A 422 -3.46 19.93 -9.62
CA VAL A 422 -4.15 18.83 -10.30
C VAL A 422 -5.50 18.59 -9.61
N VAL A 423 -6.50 18.14 -10.37
CA VAL A 423 -7.72 17.56 -9.78
C VAL A 423 -7.81 16.11 -10.22
N ALA A 424 -7.97 15.23 -9.24
CA ALA A 424 -8.14 13.81 -9.46
C ALA A 424 -9.35 13.32 -8.68
N ASP A 425 -10.07 12.38 -9.27
CA ASP A 425 -11.18 11.65 -8.68
C ASP A 425 -10.67 10.26 -8.26
N GLY A 426 -10.89 9.91 -6.99
CA GLY A 426 -10.57 8.61 -6.41
C GLY A 426 -11.58 7.51 -6.75
N HIS A 427 -12.55 7.82 -7.62
CA HIS A 427 -13.74 7.01 -7.97
C HIS A 427 -14.72 6.90 -6.82
N GLY A 428 -15.19 8.07 -6.37
CA GLY A 428 -16.10 8.20 -5.24
C GLY A 428 -15.47 9.02 -4.12
N ASN A 429 -15.71 8.61 -2.87
CA ASN A 429 -15.24 9.34 -1.68
C ASN A 429 -13.85 8.85 -1.19
N GLU A 430 -13.12 8.12 -2.03
CA GLU A 430 -11.83 7.55 -1.62
C GLU A 430 -10.72 8.61 -1.55
N PRO A 431 -9.85 8.54 -0.52
CA PRO A 431 -8.77 9.49 -0.37
C PRO A 431 -7.72 9.30 -1.47
N VAL A 432 -7.38 10.40 -2.13
CA VAL A 432 -6.34 10.45 -3.16
C VAL A 432 -5.01 10.85 -2.55
N THR A 433 -3.96 10.11 -2.88
CA THR A 433 -2.57 10.42 -2.55
C THR A 433 -1.89 11.12 -3.72
N TYR A 434 -0.90 11.96 -3.43
CA TYR A 434 -0.16 12.73 -4.43
C TYR A 434 1.33 12.58 -4.18
N GLN A 435 2.11 12.50 -5.25
CA GLN A 435 3.57 12.62 -5.21
C GLN A 435 4.03 13.39 -6.45
N TRP A 436 4.37 14.66 -6.25
CA TRP A 436 5.00 15.47 -7.29
C TRP A 436 6.41 14.97 -7.56
N ARG A 437 6.81 15.06 -8.83
CA ARG A 437 8.12 14.63 -9.31
C ARG A 437 8.72 15.70 -10.20
N ARG A 438 10.03 15.85 -10.13
CA ARG A 438 10.82 16.73 -11.00
C ARG A 438 11.66 15.86 -11.92
N SER A 439 11.43 16.00 -13.22
CA SER A 439 12.10 15.19 -14.25
C SER A 439 12.00 13.68 -13.97
N GLY A 440 10.84 13.23 -13.48
CA GLY A 440 10.55 11.83 -13.13
C GLY A 440 11.04 11.37 -11.75
N GLN A 441 11.75 12.22 -10.99
CA GLN A 441 12.21 11.86 -9.63
C GLN A 441 11.30 12.46 -8.55
N PRO A 442 10.97 11.70 -7.48
CA PRO A 442 10.13 12.19 -6.38
C PRO A 442 10.68 13.47 -5.76
N LEU A 443 9.78 14.43 -5.54
CA LEU A 443 10.08 15.68 -4.87
C LEU A 443 9.75 15.57 -3.38
N ALA A 444 10.47 16.31 -2.55
CA ALA A 444 10.16 16.52 -1.15
C ALA A 444 9.99 18.02 -0.88
N ASP A 445 9.24 18.35 0.14
CA ASP A 445 9.11 19.73 0.63
C ASP A 445 10.46 20.21 1.19
N GLY A 446 10.83 21.46 0.91
CA GLY A 446 12.10 22.03 1.32
C GLY A 446 12.42 23.34 0.60
N ASP A 447 13.25 24.16 1.24
CA ASP A 447 13.66 25.50 0.77
C ASP A 447 12.46 26.37 0.35
N ASN A 448 12.25 26.51 -0.96
CA ASN A 448 11.23 27.32 -1.58
C ASN A 448 10.05 26.51 -2.13
N ILE A 449 10.03 25.19 -1.93
CA ILE A 449 9.02 24.28 -2.46
C ILE A 449 8.18 23.69 -1.32
N SER A 450 6.86 23.68 -1.50
CA SER A 450 5.92 23.02 -0.59
C SER A 450 4.74 22.35 -1.32
N GLY A 451 4.12 21.37 -0.68
CA GLY A 451 2.97 20.65 -1.23
C GLY A 451 3.34 19.49 -2.16
N ALA A 452 4.56 18.95 -2.06
CA ALA A 452 5.05 17.83 -2.86
C ALA A 452 4.19 16.56 -2.73
N THR A 453 3.45 16.40 -1.63
CA THR A 453 2.49 15.30 -1.42
C THR A 453 1.03 15.77 -1.40
N SER A 454 0.72 16.89 -2.05
CA SER A 454 -0.62 17.47 -2.09
C SER A 454 -1.10 17.71 -3.52
N ALA A 455 -2.39 18.03 -3.69
CA ALA A 455 -2.95 18.39 -4.99
C ALA A 455 -2.33 19.65 -5.62
N THR A 456 -1.62 20.49 -4.84
CA THR A 456 -1.00 21.73 -5.32
C THR A 456 0.46 21.83 -4.89
N LEU A 457 1.37 21.85 -5.87
CA LEU A 457 2.79 22.16 -5.65
C LEU A 457 3.00 23.67 -5.72
N THR A 458 3.69 24.24 -4.74
CA THR A 458 3.94 25.69 -4.65
C THR A 458 5.43 25.98 -4.63
N PHE A 459 5.83 27.05 -5.34
CA PHE A 459 7.16 27.64 -5.34
C PHE A 459 7.06 29.06 -4.76
N ASN A 460 7.71 29.32 -3.63
CA ASN A 460 7.67 30.62 -2.98
C ASN A 460 8.94 30.95 -2.16
N PRO A 461 9.84 31.81 -2.69
CA PRO A 461 9.83 32.37 -4.04
C PRO A 461 10.27 31.35 -5.09
N ALA A 462 9.84 31.50 -6.34
CA ALA A 462 10.40 30.77 -7.47
C ALA A 462 11.84 31.22 -7.73
N LEU A 463 12.76 30.25 -7.80
CA LEU A 463 14.19 30.43 -8.00
C LEU A 463 14.60 29.98 -9.41
N ALA A 464 15.69 30.52 -9.96
CA ALA A 464 16.18 30.13 -11.28
C ALA A 464 16.40 28.60 -11.39
N GLY A 465 16.81 27.98 -10.28
CA GLY A 465 17.00 26.54 -10.14
C GLY A 465 15.71 25.70 -10.19
N ASP A 466 14.51 26.29 -10.20
CA ASP A 466 13.24 25.56 -10.31
C ASP A 466 12.82 25.28 -11.75
N THR A 467 13.56 25.80 -12.74
CA THR A 467 13.26 25.55 -14.14
C THR A 467 13.41 24.07 -14.47
N ALA A 468 12.28 23.39 -14.67
CA ALA A 468 12.23 21.96 -14.93
C ALA A 468 10.84 21.53 -15.43
N SER A 469 10.75 20.25 -15.80
CA SER A 469 9.49 19.56 -16.02
C SER A 469 9.05 18.88 -14.73
N TYR A 470 7.76 19.03 -14.41
CA TYR A 470 7.09 18.48 -13.24
C TYR A 470 5.89 17.66 -13.68
N ASP A 471 5.69 16.53 -13.03
CA ASP A 471 4.45 15.77 -13.12
C ASP A 471 4.05 15.31 -11.72
N VAL A 472 2.81 14.86 -11.57
CA VAL A 472 2.32 14.31 -10.30
C VAL A 472 1.79 12.90 -10.55
N GLN A 473 2.26 11.98 -9.72
CA GLN A 473 1.67 10.66 -9.60
C GLN A 473 0.55 10.75 -8.58
N VAL A 474 -0.69 10.55 -9.02
CA VAL A 474 -1.85 10.43 -8.15
C VAL A 474 -2.11 8.96 -7.88
N GLY A 475 -2.46 8.61 -6.66
CA GLY A 475 -2.67 7.23 -6.26
C GLY A 475 -3.90 7.02 -5.40
N THR A 476 -4.56 5.88 -5.58
CA THR A 476 -5.59 5.36 -4.66
C THR A 476 -5.20 3.95 -4.20
N PRO A 477 -5.65 3.52 -3.01
CA PRO A 477 -5.49 2.14 -2.59
C PRO A 477 -6.06 1.16 -3.62
N ALA A 478 -5.38 0.03 -3.84
CA ALA A 478 -5.90 -1.08 -4.64
C ALA A 478 -6.60 -2.11 -3.74
N CYS A 479 -7.58 -2.86 -4.28
CA CYS A 479 -8.26 -3.93 -3.53
C CYS A 479 -7.27 -4.99 -3.00
N ALA A 480 -6.29 -5.41 -3.81
CA ALA A 480 -5.30 -6.42 -3.41
C ALA A 480 -4.09 -5.86 -2.61
N GLY A 481 -4.24 -4.66 -2.04
CA GLY A 481 -3.14 -3.90 -1.44
C GLY A 481 -2.23 -3.22 -2.46
N GLY A 482 -1.46 -2.24 -1.98
CA GLY A 482 -0.64 -1.37 -2.84
C GLY A 482 -1.40 -0.14 -3.36
N LEU A 483 -0.79 0.58 -4.31
CA LEU A 483 -1.29 1.86 -4.82
C LEU A 483 -1.48 1.78 -6.34
N LEU A 484 -2.73 1.90 -6.80
CA LEU A 484 -3.00 2.14 -8.21
C LEU A 484 -2.69 3.59 -8.51
N THR A 485 -1.87 3.83 -9.53
CA THR A 485 -1.41 5.19 -9.82
C THR A 485 -1.67 5.62 -11.26
N ARG A 486 -1.86 6.93 -11.42
CA ARG A 486 -1.94 7.61 -12.70
C ARG A 486 -1.02 8.81 -12.67
N THR A 487 -0.24 8.99 -13.73
CA THR A 487 0.69 10.12 -13.86
C THR A 487 0.01 11.22 -14.67
N SER A 488 0.12 12.47 -14.21
CA SER A 488 -0.37 13.64 -14.95
C SER A 488 0.41 13.86 -16.24
N SER A 489 -0.12 14.71 -17.12
CA SER A 489 0.71 15.32 -18.16
C SER A 489 1.83 16.13 -17.51
N ALA A 490 2.97 16.19 -18.16
CA ALA A 490 4.10 16.99 -17.71
C ALA A 490 3.79 18.48 -17.86
N ALA A 491 4.02 19.25 -16.80
CA ALA A 491 3.99 20.70 -16.77
C ALA A 491 5.43 21.24 -16.70
N VAL A 492 5.67 22.42 -17.28
CA VAL A 492 6.98 23.08 -17.25
C VAL A 492 6.86 24.40 -16.50
N ILE A 493 7.68 24.57 -15.46
CA ILE A 493 7.95 25.86 -14.86
C ILE A 493 9.22 26.39 -15.53
N ALA A 494 9.12 27.57 -16.15
CA ALA A 494 10.26 28.31 -16.66
C ALA A 494 10.45 29.56 -15.80
N VAL A 495 11.47 29.55 -14.93
CA VAL A 495 11.81 30.70 -14.11
C VAL A 495 12.77 31.59 -14.87
N ILE A 496 12.32 32.79 -15.21
CA ILE A 496 13.10 33.78 -15.93
C ILE A 496 13.70 34.74 -14.92
N ASP A 497 15.02 34.82 -14.88
CA ASP A 497 15.72 35.95 -14.26
C ASP A 497 15.75 37.12 -15.27
N PRO A 498 14.95 38.18 -15.06
CA PRO A 498 14.92 39.30 -15.98
C PRO A 498 16.22 40.12 -16.01
N CYS A 499 17.16 39.89 -15.08
CA CYS A 499 18.41 40.64 -14.96
C CYS A 499 19.67 39.84 -15.35
N ALA A 500 19.53 38.57 -15.76
CA ALA A 500 20.67 37.73 -16.11
C ALA A 500 21.52 38.34 -17.24
N GLY A 501 22.78 38.68 -16.95
CA GLY A 501 23.73 39.25 -17.91
C GLY A 501 23.50 40.72 -18.25
N LEU A 502 22.60 41.41 -17.55
CA LEU A 502 22.26 42.82 -17.82
C LEU A 502 22.88 43.81 -16.82
N GLN A 503 24.00 43.43 -16.20
CA GLN A 503 24.77 44.31 -15.32
C GLN A 503 25.39 45.49 -16.10
N PRO A 504 25.64 46.63 -15.45
CA PRO A 504 26.39 47.73 -16.05
C PRO A 504 27.75 47.27 -16.58
N ILE A 505 28.18 47.79 -17.73
CA ILE A 505 29.51 47.56 -18.29
C ILE A 505 30.26 48.88 -18.24
N ILE A 506 31.44 48.89 -17.62
CA ILE A 506 32.35 50.04 -17.67
C ILE A 506 32.97 50.11 -19.08
N THR A 507 32.66 51.16 -19.83
CA THR A 507 33.17 51.38 -21.20
C THR A 507 34.38 52.29 -21.23
N GLN A 508 34.58 53.09 -20.18
CA GLN A 508 35.76 53.90 -19.97
C GLN A 508 36.13 53.88 -18.49
N HIS A 509 37.34 53.42 -18.20
CA HIS A 509 37.93 53.50 -16.86
C HIS A 509 38.57 54.88 -16.65
N PRO A 510 38.62 55.37 -15.40
CA PRO A 510 39.40 56.56 -15.08
C PRO A 510 40.89 56.33 -15.35
N VAL A 511 41.60 57.42 -15.62
CA VAL A 511 43.03 57.43 -15.93
C VAL A 511 43.78 58.24 -14.90
N ASP A 512 45.03 57.84 -14.64
CA ASP A 512 45.91 58.53 -13.70
C ASP A 512 46.04 60.02 -14.04
N GLN A 513 46.04 60.87 -13.01
CA GLN A 513 46.17 62.32 -13.15
C GLN A 513 47.48 62.78 -12.50
N LEU A 514 48.17 63.74 -13.11
CA LEU A 514 49.32 64.42 -12.52
C LEU A 514 49.09 65.93 -12.59
N VAL A 515 48.92 66.57 -11.42
CA VAL A 515 48.60 68.00 -11.35
C VAL A 515 49.45 68.72 -10.30
N ALA A 516 49.57 70.03 -10.46
CA ALA A 516 50.20 70.87 -9.45
C ALA A 516 49.30 70.99 -8.19
N THR A 517 49.89 71.13 -7.00
CA THR A 517 49.13 71.50 -5.80
C THR A 517 48.31 72.79 -6.05
N GLY A 518 47.07 72.83 -5.58
CA GLY A 518 46.13 73.92 -5.82
C GLY A 518 45.34 73.85 -7.14
N ALA A 519 45.75 72.99 -8.09
CA ALA A 519 45.03 72.79 -9.35
C ALA A 519 43.80 71.89 -9.17
N SER A 520 43.07 71.62 -10.26
CA SER A 520 41.93 70.69 -10.29
C SER A 520 42.31 69.39 -11.00
N ALA A 521 41.94 68.25 -10.44
CA ALA A 521 42.03 66.94 -11.08
C ALA A 521 40.64 66.37 -11.32
N ALA A 522 40.42 65.76 -12.48
CA ALA A 522 39.16 65.12 -12.85
C ALA A 522 39.37 63.66 -13.25
N PHE A 523 38.56 62.76 -12.68
CA PHE A 523 38.49 61.35 -13.03
C PHE A 523 37.14 61.06 -13.66
N THR A 524 37.15 60.52 -14.87
CA THR A 524 35.92 60.23 -15.64
C THR A 524 35.75 58.73 -15.78
N VAL A 525 34.54 58.24 -15.50
CA VAL A 525 34.11 56.89 -15.84
C VAL A 525 32.96 56.99 -16.85
N ALA A 526 32.96 56.13 -17.85
CA ALA A 526 31.79 55.92 -18.71
C ALA A 526 31.32 54.49 -18.53
N ALA A 527 30.00 54.32 -18.46
CA ALA A 527 29.38 53.03 -18.35
C ALA A 527 28.11 52.99 -19.20
N ALA A 528 27.80 51.81 -19.72
CA ALA A 528 26.56 51.54 -20.42
C ALA A 528 25.81 50.44 -19.67
N ALA A 529 24.49 50.54 -19.62
CA ALA A 529 23.64 49.44 -19.20
C ALA A 529 22.66 49.11 -20.33
N PRO A 530 22.31 47.82 -20.50
CA PRO A 530 21.29 47.43 -21.46
C PRO A 530 19.96 48.16 -21.22
N PRO A 531 19.17 48.46 -22.28
CA PRO A 531 17.86 49.09 -22.13
C PRO A 531 16.96 48.31 -21.16
N GLY A 532 16.25 49.01 -20.27
CA GLY A 532 15.30 48.41 -19.31
C GLY A 532 15.89 48.02 -17.95
N THR A 533 17.17 48.28 -17.68
CA THR A 533 17.86 47.92 -16.43
C THR A 533 17.86 49.02 -15.35
N GLY A 534 17.05 50.06 -15.54
CA GLY A 534 17.00 51.24 -14.67
C GLY A 534 18.12 52.26 -14.95
N LEU A 535 18.13 53.36 -14.19
CA LEU A 535 19.14 54.40 -14.31
C LEU A 535 20.46 53.95 -13.65
N LEU A 536 21.58 54.32 -14.28
CA LEU A 536 22.90 54.13 -13.70
C LEU A 536 23.10 55.09 -12.53
N THR A 537 23.60 54.55 -11.42
CA THR A 537 24.05 55.30 -10.24
C THR A 537 25.55 55.12 -10.07
N TYR A 538 26.22 56.15 -9.57
CA TYR A 538 27.68 56.17 -9.43
C TYR A 538 28.06 56.39 -7.97
N GLN A 539 29.14 55.76 -7.53
CA GLN A 539 29.75 56.02 -6.24
C GLN A 539 31.27 55.94 -6.36
N TRP A 540 31.91 57.10 -6.34
CA TRP A 540 33.36 57.19 -6.27
C TRP A 540 33.86 56.81 -4.88
N ARG A 541 35.02 56.15 -4.84
CA ARG A 541 35.68 55.74 -3.61
C ARG A 541 37.16 56.08 -3.66
N ARG A 542 37.75 56.30 -2.49
CA ARG A 542 39.20 56.47 -2.29
C ARG A 542 39.69 55.37 -1.38
N GLY A 543 40.57 54.50 -1.89
CA GLY A 543 41.04 53.32 -1.15
C GLY A 543 39.89 52.41 -0.68
N GLY A 544 38.84 52.27 -1.49
CA GLY A 544 37.64 51.46 -1.18
C GLY A 544 36.58 52.15 -0.32
N ILE A 545 36.84 53.36 0.21
CA ILE A 545 35.89 54.12 1.04
C ILE A 545 35.11 55.12 0.19
N ALA A 546 33.77 55.13 0.30
CA ALA A 546 32.89 56.03 -0.43
C ALA A 546 33.21 57.52 -0.17
N LEU A 547 33.24 58.30 -1.24
CA LEU A 547 33.41 59.75 -1.21
C LEU A 547 32.06 60.46 -1.21
N PHE A 548 32.04 61.67 -0.66
CA PHE A 548 30.87 62.55 -0.61
C PHE A 548 31.26 63.97 -1.02
N ASP A 549 30.37 64.64 -1.75
CA ASP A 549 30.57 66.00 -2.21
C ASP A 549 30.72 67.00 -1.06
N GLY A 550 31.55 68.03 -1.27
CA GLY A 550 31.82 69.08 -0.28
C GLY A 550 32.93 68.74 0.71
N SER A 551 33.51 67.53 0.65
CA SER A 551 34.63 67.13 1.51
C SER A 551 35.98 67.29 0.80
N ASN A 552 36.91 68.06 1.37
CA ASN A 552 38.31 68.18 0.88
C ASN A 552 38.44 68.45 -0.63
N GLY A 553 37.60 69.34 -1.18
CA GLY A 553 37.61 69.68 -2.61
C GLY A 553 36.94 68.65 -3.53
N VAL A 554 36.29 67.61 -2.99
CA VAL A 554 35.53 66.62 -3.76
C VAL A 554 34.20 67.21 -4.25
N SER A 555 33.94 67.04 -5.54
CA SER A 555 32.62 67.23 -6.15
C SER A 555 32.38 66.17 -7.24
N GLY A 556 31.12 65.81 -7.46
CA GLY A 556 30.76 64.79 -8.46
C GLY A 556 30.91 63.35 -7.99
N ALA A 557 30.99 63.08 -6.68
CA ALA A 557 31.19 61.75 -6.09
C ALA A 557 30.10 60.72 -6.46
N ASN A 558 28.91 61.18 -6.85
CA ASN A 558 27.81 60.35 -7.35
C ASN A 558 27.50 60.56 -8.84
N THR A 559 28.47 61.06 -9.60
CA THR A 559 28.34 61.34 -11.03
C THR A 559 29.42 60.60 -11.85
N PRO A 560 29.32 60.57 -13.19
CA PRO A 560 30.36 59.99 -14.05
C PRO A 560 31.73 60.69 -13.94
N ILE A 561 31.80 61.90 -13.38
CA ILE A 561 33.03 62.70 -13.30
C ILE A 561 33.27 63.10 -11.84
N LEU A 562 34.31 62.55 -11.22
CA LEU A 562 34.83 63.02 -9.93
C LEU A 562 35.80 64.17 -10.17
N THR A 563 35.59 65.29 -9.49
CA THR A 563 36.52 66.43 -9.49
C THR A 563 37.07 66.65 -8.09
N ILE A 564 38.40 66.80 -7.99
CA ILE A 564 39.12 67.22 -6.79
C ILE A 564 39.70 68.60 -7.05
N SER A 565 39.17 69.63 -6.37
CA SER A 565 39.61 71.01 -6.52
C SER A 565 39.38 71.83 -5.23
N PRO A 566 40.40 72.51 -4.68
CA PRO A 566 41.81 72.41 -5.07
C PRO A 566 42.42 71.06 -4.63
N VAL A 567 43.37 70.54 -5.42
CA VAL A 567 44.13 69.34 -5.05
C VAL A 567 45.19 69.70 -4.01
N ALA A 568 45.17 69.02 -2.86
CA ALA A 568 46.16 69.16 -1.81
C ALA A 568 47.38 68.27 -2.07
N LEU A 569 48.59 68.74 -1.73
CA LEU A 569 49.83 67.94 -1.83
C LEU A 569 49.75 66.60 -1.09
N ALA A 570 49.01 66.54 0.02
CA ALA A 570 48.78 65.31 0.79
C ALA A 570 47.95 64.23 0.05
N ALA A 571 47.32 64.57 -1.07
CA ALA A 571 46.59 63.61 -1.90
C ALA A 571 47.50 62.86 -2.89
N ASN A 572 48.80 63.16 -2.94
CA ASN A 572 49.76 62.47 -3.80
C ASN A 572 49.81 60.96 -3.48
N GLY A 573 49.70 60.13 -4.51
CA GLY A 573 49.72 58.67 -4.41
C GLY A 573 48.38 58.04 -3.98
N THR A 574 47.29 58.81 -3.95
CA THR A 574 45.95 58.27 -3.68
C THR A 574 45.32 57.66 -4.93
N ALA A 575 44.52 56.60 -4.76
CA ALA A 575 43.82 55.91 -5.84
C ALA A 575 42.30 56.02 -5.71
N TYR A 576 41.63 56.23 -6.84
CA TYR A 576 40.20 56.45 -6.97
C TYR A 576 39.56 55.43 -7.90
N ASP A 577 38.47 54.79 -7.48
CA ASP A 577 37.64 53.92 -8.31
C ASP A 577 36.18 54.32 -8.22
N CYS A 578 35.34 53.84 -9.15
CA CYS A 578 33.92 54.11 -9.18
C CYS A 578 33.12 52.80 -9.26
N VAL A 579 32.14 52.65 -8.38
CA VAL A 579 31.12 51.60 -8.48
C VAL A 579 29.94 52.17 -9.25
N VAL A 580 29.56 51.51 -10.34
CA VAL A 580 28.41 51.85 -11.16
C VAL A 580 27.33 50.78 -10.98
N SER A 581 26.15 51.18 -10.53
CA SER A 581 25.05 50.26 -10.19
C SER A 581 23.78 50.55 -10.98
N SER A 582 23.01 49.51 -11.27
CA SER A 582 21.65 49.54 -11.84
C SER A 582 20.72 48.60 -11.09
N GLN A 583 19.46 48.45 -11.54
CA GLN A 583 18.53 47.49 -10.97
C GLN A 583 19.01 46.04 -11.15
N CYS A 584 19.85 45.77 -12.15
CA CYS A 584 20.33 44.44 -12.49
C CYS A 584 21.75 44.13 -11.97
N GLY A 585 22.33 44.99 -11.11
CA GLY A 585 23.60 44.73 -10.42
C GLY A 585 24.59 45.88 -10.50
N SER A 586 25.89 45.61 -10.34
CA SER A 586 26.92 46.65 -10.33
C SER A 586 28.23 46.20 -11.00
N ALA A 587 29.01 47.16 -11.48
CA ALA A 587 30.36 46.98 -11.97
C ALA A 587 31.30 48.01 -11.33
N THR A 588 32.54 47.63 -11.08
CA THR A 588 33.56 48.51 -10.48
C THR A 588 34.62 48.86 -11.52
N SER A 589 34.97 50.14 -11.63
CA SER A 589 36.05 50.57 -12.51
C SER A 589 37.43 50.13 -12.00
N ASN A 590 38.42 50.06 -12.88
CA ASN A 590 39.82 50.04 -12.46
C ASN A 590 40.14 51.31 -11.64
N PRO A 591 41.06 51.23 -10.66
CA PRO A 591 41.51 52.38 -9.91
C PRO A 591 42.44 53.28 -10.75
N ALA A 592 42.36 54.59 -10.55
CA ALA A 592 43.25 55.59 -11.12
C ALA A 592 43.98 56.38 -10.01
N GLY A 593 45.28 56.60 -10.19
CA GLY A 593 46.15 57.31 -9.26
C GLY A 593 46.14 58.83 -9.43
N LEU A 594 46.31 59.57 -8.34
CA LEU A 594 46.55 61.01 -8.32
C LEU A 594 48.00 61.32 -7.93
N GLY A 595 48.79 61.76 -8.90
CA GLY A 595 50.07 62.41 -8.67
C GLY A 595 49.89 63.90 -8.41
N VAL A 596 50.52 64.41 -7.36
CA VAL A 596 50.53 65.85 -7.03
C VAL A 596 51.97 66.32 -6.89
N PHE A 597 52.34 67.33 -7.66
CA PHE A 597 53.66 67.95 -7.58
C PHE A 597 53.57 69.41 -7.12
N ASP A 598 54.63 69.88 -6.49
CA ASP A 598 54.77 71.30 -6.18
C ASP A 598 55.44 72.01 -7.37
N PRO A 599 54.77 72.96 -8.04
CA PRO A 599 55.34 73.67 -9.18
C PRO A 599 56.48 74.61 -8.79
N CYS A 600 56.67 74.90 -7.49
CA CYS A 600 57.70 75.80 -7.00
C CYS A 600 58.36 75.29 -5.70
N PRO A 601 59.24 74.27 -5.77
CA PRO A 601 59.86 73.67 -4.57
C PRO A 601 60.71 74.63 -3.72
N ALA A 602 60.99 75.84 -4.23
CA ALA A 602 61.81 76.86 -3.60
C ALA A 602 61.01 78.06 -3.07
N ASP A 603 59.68 78.04 -3.16
CA ASP A 603 58.77 79.05 -2.60
C ASP A 603 58.40 78.68 -1.15
N PHE A 604 59.36 78.83 -0.24
CA PHE A 604 59.22 78.42 1.16
C PHE A 604 58.18 79.24 1.93
N ASN A 605 57.81 80.43 1.43
CA ASN A 605 56.75 81.25 2.05
C ASN A 605 55.36 81.05 1.43
N HIS A 606 55.24 80.19 0.41
CA HIS A 606 54.01 79.88 -0.32
C HIS A 606 53.31 81.13 -0.91
N SER A 607 54.09 82.14 -1.31
CA SER A 607 53.56 83.38 -1.88
C SER A 607 53.18 83.28 -3.36
N GLY A 608 53.54 82.17 -4.01
CA GLY A 608 53.38 81.94 -5.45
C GLY A 608 54.54 82.47 -6.31
N ALA A 609 55.62 82.98 -5.71
CA ALA A 609 56.78 83.50 -6.43
C ALA A 609 58.09 83.28 -5.65
N VAL A 610 59.16 82.83 -6.32
CA VAL A 610 60.49 82.73 -5.69
C VAL A 610 61.13 84.10 -5.59
N THR A 611 61.22 84.63 -4.37
CA THR A 611 61.82 85.94 -4.07
C THR A 611 62.86 85.84 -2.95
N SER A 612 63.53 86.94 -2.62
CA SER A 612 64.42 86.99 -1.45
C SER A 612 63.68 86.74 -0.12
N ALA A 613 62.36 86.90 -0.09
CA ALA A 613 61.54 86.57 1.07
C ALA A 613 61.50 85.05 1.31
N ASP A 614 61.63 84.23 0.27
CA ASP A 614 61.68 82.77 0.36
C ASP A 614 62.99 82.27 0.96
N ILE A 615 64.10 82.96 0.67
CA ILE A 615 65.37 82.71 1.35
C ILE A 615 65.20 82.98 2.85
N THR A 616 64.48 84.04 3.22
CA THR A 616 64.24 84.38 4.63
C THR A 616 63.34 83.35 5.31
N ALA A 617 62.26 82.92 4.66
CA ALA A 617 61.35 81.91 5.18
C ALA A 617 62.03 80.53 5.28
N PHE A 618 62.85 80.17 4.29
CA PHE A 618 63.70 78.99 4.34
C PHE A 618 64.66 79.05 5.53
N LEU A 619 65.40 80.14 5.68
CA LEU A 619 66.35 80.30 6.80
C LEU A 619 65.64 80.29 8.15
N GLN A 620 64.46 80.89 8.29
CA GLN A 620 63.66 80.84 9.51
C GLN A 620 63.18 79.42 9.84
N ALA A 621 62.64 78.71 8.86
CA ALA A 621 62.22 77.32 9.03
C ALA A 621 63.42 76.41 9.34
N TRP A 622 64.57 76.64 8.68
CA TRP A 622 65.80 75.91 8.89
C TRP A 622 66.38 76.16 10.29
N PHE A 623 66.47 77.42 10.75
CA PHE A 623 66.91 77.72 12.11
C PHE A 623 65.95 77.17 13.17
N ALA A 624 64.64 77.20 12.94
CA ALA A 624 63.65 76.58 13.82
C ALA A 624 63.78 75.05 13.87
N ALA A 625 64.16 74.41 12.76
CA ALA A 625 64.43 72.97 12.70
C ALA A 625 65.73 72.59 13.42
N ILE A 626 66.81 73.37 13.25
CA ILE A 626 68.09 73.16 13.97
C ILE A 626 67.89 73.33 15.48
N ALA A 627 67.08 74.29 15.92
CA ALA A 627 66.79 74.50 17.34
C ALA A 627 66.05 73.33 18.02
N ASN A 628 65.37 72.48 17.25
CA ASN A 628 64.66 71.29 17.73
C ASN A 628 65.46 69.98 17.56
N GLY A 629 66.77 70.07 17.28
CA GLY A 629 67.68 68.93 17.32
C GLY A 629 67.56 67.94 16.15
N CYS A 630 67.00 68.35 15.01
CA CYS A 630 67.24 67.62 13.76
C CYS A 630 68.66 67.93 13.26
N PRO A 631 69.47 66.93 12.88
CA PRO A 631 70.77 67.18 12.25
C PRO A 631 70.64 67.92 10.92
#